data_AF-A0A3L7PGC2-F1
#
_entry.id   AF-A0A3L7PGC2-F1
#
_cell.length_a   1.000
_cell.length_b   1.000
_cell.length_c   1.000
_cell.angle_alpha   90.00
_cell.angle_beta   90.00
_cell.angle_gamma   90.00
#
_symmetry.space_group_name_H-M   'P 1'
#
loop_
_entity.id
_entity.type
_entity.pdbx_description
1 polymer ?
#
loop_
_entity_poly.entity_id
_entity_poly.type
_entity_poly.pdbx_seq_one_letter_code
_entity_poly.pdbx_strand_id
1 'polypeptide(L)'
;MKWRNILLIFRREVLDQLRDRRTLFMVAVLPLLLYPVMGIGMVQMTVLFSEQPRTVVILGADNLPSMPLVLGDRFAKNWFRNPVDADKLRVITDGTPANDPSAPASVLSKEDSAERRALVERAVRLRGQLKQRMELETQLAAAREAKQIQDVLRLQGELRLVSDPLGSLFSDSGIQVLIVIPSDFKANLDRLRGELAKRGADAPLTAVDYPRPVIVQNSADERSVIAHNRVTEVLDEWERSLLREYLRDSGLPENLPTPVKPTELDLAEQDQVSANVWAKLFPALLILMALTGAFYPAVDLGAGEKERGTMETLLICPATRTEIVLGKFLTVMLFSASTAMLNMGSLGFTGKYMASLAGGGGAASKLGDLALPPLSSLIWILVMLLPLASLFSALCLALATFAKSSKEGQYYLTPLLMVTMGLTVFCSSPASEIEPFYSVLPVMGPALLLKGLLKATGPSRDIYFYVIPVLVTSIGYSLLALWWAIDQFGSEEVLFREAERFDLRLWVKHLLRDKEPTPTFAEGGFCFLLILLLQFATMKSMQSAMVGASPESRGLLTMQLLVIQQIALIATPALMMGVMLTTSVRRTFSLRWPGTGRLAWAALLPFALHPLTVELQMSLVWFFPKPPPGLAETMQLMSSDNQPLWLVLLAFAAAPAICEELAFRGFLLSGLKRRGKVGVAIALSSLAFGIIHMIPQQVFNAALLGIVLGAICVRSRSIFPGMVFHFLYNTLAVLHGRVGGQVPDDGFFGWFFRHEASSVAGEVGALRYEPVLLCIASLAAIS
;
A
#
# COMPACT_ATOMS: atom_id res chain seq x y z
N MET A 1 40.00 12.04 21.38
CA MET A 1 39.21 10.81 21.61
C MET A 1 40.15 9.63 21.75
N LYS A 2 39.98 8.78 22.76
CA LYS A 2 40.78 7.58 23.02
C LYS A 2 39.93 6.35 22.74
N TRP A 3 40.33 5.54 21.76
CA TRP A 3 39.63 4.29 21.39
C TRP A 3 39.44 3.33 22.58
N ARG A 4 40.41 3.32 23.50
CA ARG A 4 40.33 2.54 24.75
C ARG A 4 39.10 2.88 25.60
N ASN A 5 38.73 4.16 25.68
CA ASN A 5 37.55 4.58 26.45
C ASN A 5 36.27 4.06 25.79
N ILE A 6 36.17 4.19 24.46
CA ILE A 6 35.03 3.71 23.66
C ILE A 6 34.85 2.20 23.86
N LEU A 7 35.95 1.43 23.75
CA LEU A 7 35.91 -0.03 23.88
C LEU A 7 35.55 -0.48 25.31
N LEU A 8 36.00 0.24 26.34
CA LEU A 8 35.63 -0.04 27.73
C LEU A 8 34.12 0.19 27.95
N ILE A 9 33.59 1.30 27.45
CA ILE A 9 32.15 1.61 27.54
C ILE A 9 31.36 0.57 26.75
N PHE A 10 31.71 0.31 25.49
CA PHE A 10 31.09 -0.74 24.67
C PHE A 10 31.05 -2.10 25.39
N ARG A 11 32.19 -2.55 25.94
CA ARG A 11 32.26 -3.83 26.66
C ARG A 11 31.38 -3.84 27.91
N ARG A 12 31.36 -2.75 28.68
CA ARG A 12 30.46 -2.61 29.84
C ARG A 12 29.01 -2.75 29.39
N GLU A 13 28.60 -1.94 28.41
CA GLU A 13 27.21 -1.88 27.96
C GLU A 13 26.75 -3.23 27.36
N VAL A 14 27.59 -3.90 26.56
CA VAL A 14 27.30 -5.25 26.07
C VAL A 14 27.09 -6.23 27.22
N LEU A 15 27.96 -6.21 28.24
CA LEU A 15 27.82 -7.11 29.39
C LEU A 15 26.56 -6.81 30.21
N ASP A 16 26.21 -5.54 30.39
CA ASP A 16 24.99 -5.12 31.09
C ASP A 16 23.74 -5.58 30.33
N GLN A 17 23.70 -5.40 29.01
CA GLN A 17 22.60 -5.89 28.15
C GLN A 17 22.49 -7.43 28.14
N LEU A 18 23.62 -8.15 28.09
CA LEU A 18 23.62 -9.62 28.15
C LEU A 18 23.19 -10.16 29.54
N ARG A 19 23.24 -9.34 30.59
CA ARG A 19 22.73 -9.71 31.93
C ARG A 19 21.26 -9.40 32.08
N ASP A 20 20.73 -8.45 31.33
CA ASP A 20 19.29 -8.15 31.33
C ASP A 20 18.51 -9.21 30.56
N ARG A 21 17.91 -10.13 31.34
CA ARG A 21 17.06 -11.20 30.82
C ARG A 21 15.86 -10.67 30.03
N ARG A 22 15.32 -9.51 30.39
CA ARG A 22 14.19 -8.92 29.67
C ARG A 22 14.62 -8.47 28.29
N THR A 23 15.73 -7.75 28.19
CA THR A 23 16.24 -7.28 26.90
C THR A 23 16.67 -8.44 26.01
N LEU A 24 17.41 -9.43 26.54
CA LEU A 24 17.73 -10.64 25.80
C LEU A 24 16.49 -11.41 25.32
N PHE A 25 15.47 -11.52 26.17
CA PHE A 25 14.21 -12.15 25.77
C PHE A 25 13.54 -11.38 24.63
N MET A 26 13.38 -10.06 24.75
CA MET A 26 12.71 -9.24 23.73
C MET A 26 13.50 -9.15 22.41
N VAL A 27 14.83 -9.14 22.47
CA VAL A 27 15.71 -8.88 21.32
C VAL A 27 16.11 -10.15 20.58
N ALA A 28 16.29 -11.26 21.29
CA ALA A 28 16.72 -12.53 20.70
C ALA A 28 15.63 -13.62 20.78
N VAL A 29 15.07 -13.89 21.95
CA VAL A 29 14.22 -15.09 22.15
C VAL A 29 12.81 -14.91 21.59
N LEU A 30 12.17 -13.78 21.87
CA LEU A 30 10.79 -13.51 21.50
C LEU A 30 10.62 -13.52 19.98
N PRO A 31 11.41 -12.80 19.17
CA PRO A 31 11.29 -12.88 17.71
C PRO A 31 11.57 -14.28 17.17
N LEU A 32 12.59 -14.96 17.72
CA LEU A 32 13.01 -16.30 17.32
C LEU A 32 11.90 -17.35 17.57
N LEU A 33 11.11 -17.21 18.63
CA LEU A 33 10.01 -18.13 18.96
C LEU A 33 8.68 -17.68 18.36
N LEU A 34 8.34 -16.40 18.50
CA LEU A 34 7.04 -15.86 18.13
C LEU A 34 6.80 -15.97 16.64
N TYR A 35 7.78 -15.62 15.79
CA TYR A 35 7.56 -15.63 14.35
C TYR A 35 7.37 -17.04 13.78
N PRO A 36 8.18 -18.05 14.17
CA PRO A 36 7.89 -19.43 13.82
C PRO A 36 6.55 -19.93 14.35
N VAL A 37 6.23 -19.68 15.62
CA VAL A 37 4.96 -20.11 16.22
C VAL A 37 3.76 -19.46 15.55
N MET A 38 3.83 -18.16 15.22
CA MET A 38 2.79 -17.48 14.48
C MET A 38 2.64 -18.03 13.06
N GLY A 39 3.75 -18.33 12.38
CA GLY A 39 3.74 -18.98 11.07
C GLY A 39 3.07 -20.37 11.11
N ILE A 40 3.51 -21.22 12.04
CA ILE A 40 2.92 -22.55 12.29
C ILE A 40 1.45 -22.43 12.63
N GLY A 41 1.10 -21.53 13.56
CA GLY A 41 -0.26 -21.30 14.02
C GLY A 41 -1.16 -20.82 12.90
N MET A 42 -0.71 -19.89 12.05
CA MET A 42 -1.48 -19.44 10.89
C MET A 42 -1.74 -20.58 9.90
N VAL A 43 -0.74 -21.44 9.64
CA VAL A 43 -0.91 -22.61 8.77
C VAL A 43 -1.87 -23.62 9.39
N GLN A 44 -1.71 -23.97 10.66
CA GLN A 44 -2.61 -24.88 11.37
C GLN A 44 -4.04 -24.35 11.43
N MET A 45 -4.22 -23.05 11.69
CA MET A 45 -5.53 -22.40 11.65
C MET A 45 -6.14 -22.49 10.26
N THR A 46 -5.35 -22.26 9.20
CA THR A 46 -5.80 -22.43 7.82
C THR A 46 -6.26 -23.86 7.54
N VAL A 47 -5.51 -24.87 8.01
CA VAL A 47 -5.88 -26.29 7.88
C VAL A 47 -7.15 -26.61 8.67
N LEU A 48 -7.22 -26.20 9.94
CA LEU A 48 -8.34 -26.45 10.84
C LEU A 48 -9.66 -25.84 10.33
N PHE A 49 -9.61 -24.63 9.77
CA PHE A 49 -10.77 -24.01 9.11
C PHE A 49 -11.11 -24.65 7.75
N SER A 50 -10.18 -25.37 7.14
CA SER A 50 -10.37 -26.03 5.85
C SER A 50 -10.92 -27.46 5.94
N GLU A 51 -10.79 -28.13 7.09
CA GLU A 51 -11.09 -29.57 7.27
C GLU A 51 -12.52 -29.89 7.77
N GLN A 52 -13.33 -28.90 8.16
CA GLN A 52 -14.72 -29.21 8.54
C GLN A 52 -15.58 -29.53 7.31
N PRO A 53 -16.26 -30.71 7.28
CA PRO A 53 -17.13 -31.07 6.18
C PRO A 53 -18.32 -30.11 6.12
N ARG A 54 -18.56 -29.55 4.93
CA ARG A 54 -19.66 -28.60 4.72
C ARG A 54 -20.83 -29.31 4.05
N THR A 55 -22.03 -29.05 4.54
CA THR A 55 -23.26 -29.70 4.09
C THR A 55 -23.76 -29.06 2.80
N VAL A 56 -23.82 -29.87 1.75
CA VAL A 56 -24.43 -29.54 0.46
C VAL A 56 -25.68 -30.37 0.32
N VAL A 57 -26.82 -29.72 0.07
CA VAL A 57 -28.09 -30.43 -0.19
C VAL A 57 -28.45 -30.31 -1.66
N ILE A 58 -28.79 -31.42 -2.29
CA ILE A 58 -29.23 -31.48 -3.69
C ILE A 58 -30.68 -31.97 -3.72
N LEU A 59 -31.56 -31.15 -4.31
CA LEU A 59 -32.95 -31.50 -4.55
C LEU A 59 -33.17 -31.83 -6.03
N GLY A 60 -33.99 -32.84 -6.30
CA GLY A 60 -34.26 -33.35 -7.64
C GLY A 60 -33.15 -34.24 -8.19
N ALA A 61 -32.43 -34.96 -7.32
CA ALA A 61 -31.28 -35.79 -7.71
C ALA A 61 -31.63 -36.87 -8.76
N ASP A 62 -32.87 -37.37 -8.77
CA ASP A 62 -33.37 -38.35 -9.76
C ASP A 62 -33.41 -37.79 -11.20
N ASN A 63 -33.36 -36.45 -11.35
CA ASN A 63 -33.36 -35.76 -12.64
C ASN A 63 -31.94 -35.40 -13.12
N LEU A 64 -30.89 -35.97 -12.52
CA LEU A 64 -29.53 -35.89 -13.03
C LEU A 64 -29.36 -36.80 -14.28
N PRO A 65 -28.50 -36.42 -15.24
CA PRO A 65 -28.14 -37.25 -16.38
C PRO A 65 -27.38 -38.51 -15.93
N SER A 66 -27.18 -39.46 -16.85
CA SER A 66 -26.62 -40.80 -16.56
C SER A 66 -25.22 -40.81 -15.97
N MET A 67 -24.41 -39.77 -16.21
CA MET A 67 -23.06 -39.66 -15.64
C MET A 67 -23.15 -39.28 -14.14
N PRO A 68 -22.66 -40.13 -13.22
CA PRO A 68 -22.86 -39.93 -11.79
C PRO A 68 -22.09 -38.70 -11.26
N LEU A 69 -22.83 -37.71 -10.77
CA LEU A 69 -22.29 -36.55 -10.05
C LEU A 69 -21.99 -36.88 -8.57
N VAL A 70 -22.84 -37.72 -7.97
CA VAL A 70 -22.85 -38.05 -6.54
C VAL A 70 -22.71 -39.56 -6.36
N LEU A 71 -21.88 -39.97 -5.41
CA LEU A 71 -21.69 -41.36 -4.98
C LEU A 71 -21.88 -41.41 -3.46
N GLY A 72 -22.90 -42.13 -2.99
CA GLY A 72 -23.24 -42.18 -1.56
C GLY A 72 -23.56 -40.80 -0.97
N ASP A 73 -22.73 -40.33 -0.04
CA ASP A 73 -22.87 -39.03 0.64
C ASP A 73 -21.84 -37.98 0.18
N ARG A 74 -21.23 -38.16 -0.99
CA ARG A 74 -20.18 -37.26 -1.52
C ARG A 74 -20.33 -37.05 -3.03
N PHE A 75 -19.72 -35.97 -3.52
CA PHE A 75 -19.44 -35.85 -4.95
C PHE A 75 -18.38 -36.87 -5.36
N ALA A 76 -18.45 -37.37 -6.60
CA ALA A 76 -17.46 -38.32 -7.08
C ALA A 76 -16.06 -37.69 -7.13
N LYS A 77 -15.04 -38.41 -6.63
CA LYS A 77 -13.68 -37.87 -6.39
C LYS A 77 -12.97 -37.39 -7.66
N ASN A 78 -13.34 -37.94 -8.82
CA ASN A 78 -12.80 -37.60 -10.14
C ASN A 78 -13.15 -36.18 -10.60
N TRP A 79 -14.11 -35.51 -9.96
CA TRP A 79 -14.49 -34.13 -10.28
C TRP A 79 -13.65 -33.07 -9.53
N PHE A 80 -12.79 -33.48 -8.61
CA PHE A 80 -11.91 -32.58 -7.85
C PHE A 80 -10.50 -32.60 -8.40
N ARG A 81 -9.84 -31.44 -8.46
CA ARG A 81 -8.40 -31.34 -8.71
C ARG A 81 -7.58 -32.03 -7.62
N ASN A 82 -8.03 -31.94 -6.38
CA ASN A 82 -7.48 -32.68 -5.24
C ASN A 82 -8.55 -33.64 -4.69
N PRO A 83 -8.38 -34.96 -4.82
CA PRO A 83 -9.35 -35.96 -4.35
C PRO A 83 -9.73 -35.83 -2.87
N VAL A 84 -8.87 -35.23 -2.04
CA VAL A 84 -9.12 -34.98 -0.60
C VAL A 84 -10.20 -33.92 -0.38
N ASP A 85 -10.45 -33.03 -1.35
CA ASP A 85 -11.50 -32.01 -1.23
C ASP A 85 -12.92 -32.59 -1.30
N ALA A 86 -13.08 -33.77 -1.89
CA ALA A 86 -14.34 -34.53 -1.86
C ALA A 86 -14.77 -34.87 -0.43
N ASP A 87 -13.81 -35.12 0.46
CA ASP A 87 -14.06 -35.50 1.84
C ASP A 87 -14.47 -34.28 2.71
N LYS A 88 -14.36 -33.07 2.15
CA LYS A 88 -14.71 -31.80 2.80
C LYS A 88 -16.12 -31.31 2.45
N LEU A 89 -16.85 -32.03 1.59
CA LEU A 89 -18.26 -31.75 1.25
C LEU A 89 -19.11 -32.96 1.60
N ARG A 90 -20.06 -32.80 2.53
CA ARG A 90 -21.08 -33.80 2.85
C ARG A 90 -22.29 -33.53 1.97
N VAL A 91 -22.58 -34.43 1.03
CA VAL A 91 -23.68 -34.31 0.08
C VAL A 91 -24.89 -35.10 0.57
N ILE A 92 -26.04 -34.43 0.60
CA ILE A 92 -27.34 -35.00 0.97
C ILE A 92 -28.29 -34.82 -0.20
N THR A 93 -28.87 -35.92 -0.68
CA THR A 93 -29.83 -35.95 -1.79
C THR A 93 -31.23 -36.31 -1.31
N ASP A 94 -32.26 -35.90 -2.05
CA ASP A 94 -33.65 -36.34 -1.87
C ASP A 94 -33.98 -37.66 -2.59
N GLY A 95 -33.18 -38.06 -3.58
CA GLY A 95 -33.26 -39.35 -4.30
C GLY A 95 -32.27 -40.41 -3.80
N THR A 96 -32.41 -41.65 -4.29
CA THR A 96 -31.53 -42.78 -3.97
C THR A 96 -30.13 -42.59 -4.58
N PRO A 97 -29.05 -42.50 -3.78
CA PRO A 97 -27.71 -42.33 -4.33
C PRO A 97 -27.28 -43.58 -5.12
N ALA A 98 -26.52 -43.37 -6.19
CA ALA A 98 -25.87 -44.47 -6.91
C ALA A 98 -24.91 -45.21 -5.95
N ASN A 99 -24.99 -46.55 -5.92
CA ASN A 99 -24.13 -47.37 -5.07
C ASN A 99 -22.66 -47.25 -5.50
N ASP A 100 -21.80 -46.89 -4.55
CA ASP A 100 -20.35 -46.97 -4.72
C ASP A 100 -19.87 -48.41 -4.44
N PRO A 101 -19.37 -49.16 -5.44
CA PRO A 101 -18.88 -50.52 -5.24
C PRO A 101 -17.57 -50.59 -4.44
N SER A 102 -16.93 -49.45 -4.14
CA SER A 102 -15.68 -49.35 -3.36
C SER A 102 -15.86 -48.84 -1.93
N ALA A 103 -17.07 -48.42 -1.55
CA ALA A 103 -17.35 -47.96 -0.20
C ALA A 103 -17.57 -49.13 0.76
N PRO A 104 -16.93 -49.16 1.95
CA PRO A 104 -17.31 -50.12 2.99
C PRO A 104 -18.79 -49.90 3.32
N ALA A 105 -19.56 -50.98 3.44
CA ALA A 105 -20.98 -50.94 3.77
C ALA A 105 -21.20 -50.18 5.08
N SER A 106 -21.41 -48.86 5.00
CA SER A 106 -21.68 -48.03 6.16
C SER A 106 -23.14 -48.28 6.53
N VAL A 107 -23.31 -49.03 7.63
CA VAL A 107 -24.56 -49.07 8.36
C VAL A 107 -24.81 -47.64 8.85
N LEU A 108 -25.57 -46.86 8.08
CA LEU A 108 -26.03 -45.54 8.49
C LEU A 108 -26.75 -45.69 9.83
N SER A 109 -26.27 -45.00 10.86
CA SER A 109 -26.90 -44.99 12.18
C SER A 109 -28.35 -44.47 12.06
N LYS A 110 -29.26 -44.90 12.94
CA LYS A 110 -30.64 -44.37 12.96
C LYS A 110 -30.66 -42.85 13.14
N GLU A 111 -29.66 -42.29 13.84
CA GLU A 111 -29.48 -40.86 14.06
C GLU A 111 -29.09 -40.10 12.78
N ASP A 112 -28.16 -40.63 11.98
CA ASP A 112 -27.80 -40.05 10.66
C ASP A 112 -29.00 -40.01 9.70
N SER A 113 -29.88 -41.01 9.75
CA SER A 113 -31.06 -41.07 8.89
C SER A 113 -32.11 -40.01 9.24
N ALA A 114 -32.24 -39.63 10.51
CA ALA A 114 -33.17 -38.60 10.97
C ALA A 114 -32.65 -37.19 10.65
N GLU A 115 -31.35 -36.95 10.84
CA GLU A 115 -30.69 -35.69 10.51
C GLU A 115 -30.78 -35.38 9.00
N ARG A 116 -30.51 -36.39 8.14
CA ARG A 116 -30.63 -36.24 6.68
C ARG A 116 -32.05 -35.86 6.25
N ARG A 117 -33.08 -36.50 6.84
CA ARG A 117 -34.48 -36.15 6.55
C ARG A 117 -34.81 -34.71 6.96
N ALA A 118 -34.36 -34.29 8.14
CA ALA A 118 -34.58 -32.92 8.62
C ALA A 118 -33.93 -31.86 7.70
N LEU A 119 -32.71 -32.12 7.19
CA LEU A 119 -32.02 -31.25 6.26
C LEU A 119 -32.72 -31.17 4.89
N VAL A 120 -33.21 -32.31 4.37
CA VAL A 120 -34.00 -32.34 3.13
C VAL A 120 -35.33 -31.59 3.29
N GLU A 121 -36.05 -31.76 4.41
CA GLU A 121 -37.29 -31.01 4.68
C GLU A 121 -37.05 -29.49 4.76
N ARG A 122 -35.95 -29.06 5.40
CA ARG A 122 -35.54 -27.65 5.42
C ARG A 122 -35.23 -27.15 4.00
N ALA A 123 -34.50 -27.92 3.21
CA ALA A 123 -34.19 -27.59 1.81
C ALA A 123 -35.47 -27.47 0.95
N VAL A 124 -36.44 -28.37 1.12
CA VAL A 124 -37.73 -28.31 0.39
C VAL A 124 -38.53 -27.05 0.74
N ARG A 125 -38.52 -26.62 2.02
CA ARG A 125 -39.12 -25.34 2.44
C ARG A 125 -38.42 -24.15 1.77
N LEU A 126 -37.09 -24.14 1.76
CA LEU A 126 -36.28 -23.10 1.09
C LEU A 126 -36.59 -23.04 -0.41
N ARG A 127 -36.72 -24.18 -1.09
CA ARG A 127 -37.08 -24.25 -2.53
C ARG A 127 -38.39 -23.51 -2.84
N GLY A 128 -39.40 -23.62 -1.97
CA GLY A 128 -40.68 -22.93 -2.15
C GLY A 128 -40.53 -21.40 -2.14
N GLN A 129 -39.79 -20.86 -1.17
CA GLN A 129 -39.52 -19.42 -1.07
C GLN A 129 -38.57 -18.91 -2.15
N LEU A 130 -37.59 -19.73 -2.56
CA LEU A 130 -36.70 -19.43 -3.69
C LEU A 130 -37.47 -19.27 -5.00
N LYS A 131 -38.45 -20.15 -5.27
CA LYS A 131 -39.31 -20.05 -6.45
C LYS A 131 -40.08 -18.72 -6.47
N GLN A 132 -40.66 -18.33 -5.33
CA GLN A 132 -41.37 -17.06 -5.20
C GLN A 132 -40.43 -15.86 -5.43
N ARG A 133 -39.21 -15.90 -4.88
CA ARG A 133 -38.19 -14.87 -5.09
C ARG A 133 -37.81 -14.73 -6.57
N MET A 134 -37.53 -15.84 -7.25
CA MET A 134 -37.15 -15.82 -8.68
C MET A 134 -38.27 -15.28 -9.57
N GLU A 135 -39.53 -15.58 -9.25
CA GLU A 135 -40.69 -15.06 -9.95
C GLU A 135 -40.81 -13.53 -9.79
N LEU A 136 -40.61 -13.01 -8.56
CA LEU A 136 -40.57 -11.57 -8.30
C LEU A 136 -39.40 -10.86 -8.99
N GLU A 137 -38.21 -11.48 -9.03
CA GLU A 137 -37.05 -10.93 -9.75
C GLU A 137 -37.31 -10.85 -11.26
N THR A 138 -37.98 -11.86 -11.82
CA THR A 138 -38.37 -11.88 -13.24
C THR A 138 -39.39 -10.79 -13.56
N GLN A 139 -40.43 -10.65 -12.73
CA GLN A 139 -41.43 -9.58 -12.86
C GLN A 139 -40.79 -8.20 -12.71
N LEU A 140 -39.85 -8.03 -11.79
CA LEU A 140 -39.12 -6.78 -11.57
C LEU A 140 -38.24 -6.42 -12.76
N ALA A 141 -37.57 -7.39 -13.38
CA ALA A 141 -36.78 -7.18 -14.59
C ALA A 141 -37.67 -6.71 -15.75
N ALA A 142 -38.80 -7.37 -15.98
CA ALA A 142 -39.78 -6.98 -16.99
C ALA A 142 -40.36 -5.56 -16.74
N ALA A 143 -40.67 -5.22 -15.48
CA ALA A 143 -41.17 -3.89 -15.11
C ALA A 143 -40.12 -2.79 -15.32
N ARG A 144 -38.83 -3.08 -15.08
CA ARG A 144 -37.71 -2.16 -15.36
C ARG A 144 -37.54 -1.92 -16.85
N GLU A 145 -37.61 -2.98 -17.64
CA GLU A 145 -37.52 -2.90 -19.10
C GLU A 145 -38.69 -2.11 -19.70
N ALA A 146 -39.90 -2.33 -19.19
CA ALA A 146 -41.11 -1.59 -19.53
C ALA A 146 -41.16 -0.16 -18.94
N LYS A 147 -40.16 0.25 -18.14
CA LYS A 147 -40.06 1.57 -17.46
C LYS A 147 -41.28 1.91 -16.56
N GLN A 148 -41.90 0.92 -15.94
CA GLN A 148 -43.06 1.08 -15.05
C GLN A 148 -42.63 1.38 -13.61
N ILE A 149 -42.39 2.66 -13.30
CA ILE A 149 -41.81 3.10 -12.00
C ILE A 149 -42.62 2.63 -10.79
N GLN A 150 -43.96 2.64 -10.87
CA GLN A 150 -44.83 2.22 -9.76
C GLN A 150 -44.73 0.71 -9.47
N ASP A 151 -44.68 -0.11 -10.52
CA ASP A 151 -44.50 -1.56 -10.38
C ASP A 151 -43.10 -1.92 -9.91
N VAL A 152 -42.07 -1.17 -10.33
CA VAL A 152 -40.70 -1.34 -9.82
C VAL A 152 -40.65 -1.12 -8.31
N LEU A 153 -41.25 -0.05 -7.79
CA LEU A 153 -41.26 0.24 -6.35
C LEU A 153 -42.05 -0.82 -5.55
N ARG A 154 -43.20 -1.27 -6.07
CA ARG A 154 -44.01 -2.32 -5.45
C ARG A 154 -43.27 -3.66 -5.40
N LEU A 155 -42.76 -4.12 -6.54
CA LEU A 155 -42.05 -5.39 -6.67
C LEU A 155 -40.73 -5.39 -5.88
N GLN A 156 -40.05 -4.24 -5.75
CA GLN A 156 -38.90 -4.11 -4.86
C GLN A 156 -39.27 -4.28 -3.37
N GLY A 157 -40.42 -3.74 -2.95
CA GLY A 157 -40.95 -3.95 -1.60
C GLY A 157 -41.30 -5.41 -1.33
N GLU A 158 -42.01 -6.06 -2.25
CA GLU A 158 -42.38 -7.48 -2.17
C GLU A 158 -41.14 -8.39 -2.16
N LEU A 159 -40.15 -8.11 -3.01
CA LEU A 159 -38.90 -8.85 -3.07
C LEU A 159 -38.13 -8.76 -1.74
N ARG A 160 -38.13 -7.59 -1.08
CA ARG A 160 -37.47 -7.40 0.22
C ARG A 160 -38.15 -8.23 1.32
N LEU A 161 -39.48 -8.26 1.34
CA LEU A 161 -40.26 -9.06 2.30
C LEU A 161 -39.99 -10.57 2.19
N VAL A 162 -39.67 -11.07 1.00
CA VAL A 162 -39.30 -12.47 0.76
C VAL A 162 -37.82 -12.72 1.01
N SER A 163 -36.94 -11.77 0.68
CA SER A 163 -35.48 -11.95 0.74
C SER A 163 -34.91 -11.87 2.16
N ASP A 164 -35.42 -10.95 3.00
CA ASP A 164 -34.90 -10.74 4.36
C ASP A 164 -35.06 -12.01 5.24
N PRO A 165 -36.22 -12.70 5.27
CA PRO A 165 -36.39 -13.95 6.03
C PRO A 165 -35.67 -15.15 5.39
N LEU A 166 -35.52 -15.17 4.06
CA LEU A 166 -34.87 -16.26 3.34
C LEU A 166 -33.40 -16.39 3.73
N GLY A 167 -32.70 -15.27 3.90
CA GLY A 167 -31.30 -15.26 4.34
C GLY A 167 -31.13 -15.86 5.75
N SER A 168 -31.99 -15.48 6.70
CA SER A 168 -31.98 -16.06 8.05
C SER A 168 -32.34 -17.54 8.04
N LEU A 169 -33.38 -17.93 7.30
CA LEU A 169 -33.81 -19.33 7.18
C LEU A 169 -32.74 -20.22 6.56
N PHE A 170 -32.01 -19.72 5.57
CA PHE A 170 -30.87 -20.44 4.98
C PHE A 170 -29.74 -20.61 6.00
N SER A 171 -29.43 -19.55 6.76
CA SER A 171 -28.36 -19.56 7.77
C SER A 171 -28.67 -20.52 8.92
N ASP A 172 -29.93 -20.55 9.38
CA ASP A 172 -30.38 -21.42 10.49
C ASP A 172 -30.61 -22.87 10.05
N SER A 173 -30.62 -23.14 8.73
CA SER A 173 -30.92 -24.48 8.21
C SER A 173 -29.81 -25.50 8.45
N GLY A 174 -28.57 -25.04 8.67
CA GLY A 174 -27.37 -25.89 8.71
C GLY A 174 -26.83 -26.27 7.32
N ILE A 175 -27.44 -25.79 6.25
CA ILE A 175 -27.05 -26.01 4.85
C ILE A 175 -26.06 -24.91 4.44
N GLN A 176 -24.92 -25.28 3.85
CA GLN A 176 -23.96 -24.31 3.32
C GLN A 176 -24.19 -24.04 1.83
N VAL A 177 -24.63 -25.03 1.06
CA VAL A 177 -25.01 -24.86 -0.35
C VAL A 177 -26.26 -25.69 -0.63
N LEU A 178 -27.23 -25.09 -1.32
CA LEU A 178 -28.41 -25.79 -1.82
C LEU A 178 -28.39 -25.80 -3.34
N ILE A 179 -28.46 -26.97 -3.95
CA ILE A 179 -28.58 -27.17 -5.40
C ILE A 179 -30.00 -27.63 -5.69
N VAL A 180 -30.71 -26.91 -6.54
CA VAL A 180 -32.08 -27.24 -6.96
C VAL A 180 -32.07 -27.65 -8.42
N ILE A 181 -32.37 -28.92 -8.69
CA ILE A 181 -32.44 -29.48 -10.04
C ILE A 181 -33.90 -29.46 -10.52
N PRO A 182 -34.19 -28.85 -11.69
CA PRO A 182 -35.53 -28.89 -12.29
C PRO A 182 -35.99 -30.30 -12.65
N SER A 183 -37.29 -30.58 -12.56
CA SER A 183 -37.87 -31.91 -12.85
C SER A 183 -37.61 -32.38 -14.27
N ASP A 184 -37.59 -31.46 -15.24
CA ASP A 184 -37.46 -31.81 -16.65
C ASP A 184 -36.00 -31.73 -17.14
N PHE A 185 -35.03 -31.55 -16.23
CA PHE A 185 -33.64 -31.28 -16.59
C PHE A 185 -33.02 -32.41 -17.43
N LYS A 186 -33.08 -33.66 -16.95
CA LYS A 186 -32.61 -34.85 -17.67
C LYS A 186 -33.29 -35.01 -19.03
N ALA A 187 -34.63 -34.93 -19.06
CA ALA A 187 -35.41 -35.10 -20.29
C ALA A 187 -35.05 -34.03 -21.35
N ASN A 188 -34.80 -32.79 -20.92
CA ASN A 188 -34.36 -31.72 -21.81
C ASN A 188 -32.94 -31.96 -22.36
N LEU A 189 -32.00 -32.42 -21.52
CA LEU A 189 -30.65 -32.77 -21.97
C LEU A 189 -30.65 -33.95 -22.97
N ASP A 190 -31.41 -35.00 -22.67
CA ASP A 190 -31.54 -36.17 -23.56
C ASP A 190 -32.19 -35.80 -24.90
N ARG A 191 -33.20 -34.90 -24.88
CA ARG A 191 -33.79 -34.34 -26.10
C ARG A 191 -32.76 -33.57 -26.93
N LEU A 192 -32.00 -32.68 -26.30
CA LEU A 192 -30.95 -31.90 -26.96
C LEU A 192 -29.87 -32.78 -27.58
N ARG A 193 -29.41 -33.81 -26.86
CA ARG A 193 -28.48 -34.81 -27.38
C ARG A 193 -29.05 -35.52 -28.60
N GLY A 194 -30.33 -35.90 -28.56
CA GLY A 194 -31.02 -36.54 -29.69
C GLY A 194 -31.18 -35.62 -30.91
N GLU A 195 -31.45 -34.34 -30.70
CA GLU A 195 -31.54 -33.32 -31.75
C GLU A 195 -30.16 -33.04 -32.38
N LEU A 196 -29.11 -32.94 -31.56
CA LEU A 196 -27.72 -32.78 -32.01
C LEU A 196 -27.26 -33.96 -32.86
N ALA A 197 -27.55 -35.19 -32.44
CA ALA A 197 -27.17 -36.40 -33.17
C ALA A 197 -27.88 -36.57 -34.53
N LYS A 198 -29.07 -35.99 -34.70
CA LYS A 198 -29.87 -36.08 -35.94
C LYS A 198 -29.70 -34.88 -36.88
N ARG A 199 -28.84 -33.92 -36.52
CA ARG A 199 -28.74 -32.63 -37.21
C ARG A 199 -27.94 -32.76 -38.52
N GLY A 200 -28.54 -32.29 -39.62
CA GLY A 200 -27.84 -31.99 -40.87
C GLY A 200 -27.21 -30.60 -40.86
N ALA A 201 -26.21 -30.36 -41.72
CA ALA A 201 -25.38 -29.13 -41.72
C ALA A 201 -26.17 -27.81 -41.84
N ASP A 202 -27.36 -27.83 -42.46
CA ASP A 202 -28.12 -26.62 -42.82
C ASP A 202 -29.28 -26.26 -41.88
N ALA A 203 -29.48 -26.98 -40.77
CA ALA A 203 -30.56 -26.68 -39.83
C ALA A 203 -30.25 -25.42 -38.99
N PRO A 204 -31.19 -24.44 -38.90
CA PRO A 204 -31.00 -23.22 -38.13
C PRO A 204 -30.83 -23.50 -36.63
N LEU A 205 -29.89 -22.80 -36.00
CA LEU A 205 -29.66 -22.86 -34.56
C LEU A 205 -30.70 -22.01 -33.84
N THR A 206 -31.74 -22.63 -33.31
CA THR A 206 -32.60 -22.00 -32.31
C THR A 206 -32.03 -22.25 -30.93
N ALA A 207 -31.83 -21.19 -30.14
CA ALA A 207 -31.50 -21.33 -28.74
C ALA A 207 -32.66 -22.04 -28.03
N VAL A 208 -32.40 -23.26 -27.53
CA VAL A 208 -33.35 -23.98 -26.69
C VAL A 208 -33.12 -23.50 -25.27
N ASP A 209 -34.01 -22.64 -24.78
CA ASP A 209 -34.02 -22.26 -23.37
C ASP A 209 -34.77 -23.33 -22.56
N TYR A 210 -34.13 -23.82 -21.51
CA TYR A 210 -34.72 -24.78 -20.59
C TYR A 210 -34.21 -24.50 -19.17
N PRO A 211 -35.01 -24.79 -18.13
CA PRO A 211 -34.62 -24.54 -16.75
C PRO A 211 -33.29 -25.23 -16.40
N ARG A 212 -32.34 -24.47 -15.86
CA ARG A 212 -31.04 -24.96 -15.40
C ARG A 212 -31.01 -25.14 -13.87
N PRO A 213 -30.09 -25.97 -13.33
CA PRO A 213 -29.90 -26.09 -11.90
C PRO A 213 -29.57 -24.75 -11.25
N VAL A 214 -30.18 -24.47 -10.11
CA VAL A 214 -29.94 -23.24 -9.34
C VAL A 214 -29.07 -23.58 -8.14
N ILE A 215 -27.95 -22.87 -7.99
CA ILE A 215 -27.06 -22.97 -6.83
C ILE A 215 -27.36 -21.79 -5.90
N VAL A 216 -27.66 -22.09 -4.65
CA VAL A 216 -27.97 -21.08 -3.63
C VAL A 216 -26.84 -21.05 -2.60
N GLN A 217 -26.33 -19.85 -2.36
CA GLN A 217 -25.31 -19.55 -1.36
C GLN A 217 -25.70 -18.33 -0.53
N ASN A 218 -25.09 -18.20 0.65
CA ASN A 218 -25.12 -17.00 1.46
C ASN A 218 -23.72 -16.35 1.45
N SER A 219 -23.57 -15.22 0.74
CA SER A 219 -22.28 -14.51 0.64
C SER A 219 -21.83 -13.86 1.94
N ALA A 220 -22.71 -13.73 2.94
CA ALA A 220 -22.35 -13.25 4.27
C ALA A 220 -21.80 -14.37 5.19
N ASP A 221 -21.91 -15.64 4.78
CA ASP A 221 -21.33 -16.79 5.49
C ASP A 221 -20.12 -17.32 4.72
N GLU A 222 -18.93 -17.16 5.29
CA GLU A 222 -17.68 -17.66 4.71
C GLU A 222 -17.72 -19.17 4.45
N ARG A 223 -18.44 -19.96 5.27
CA ARG A 223 -18.56 -21.41 5.06
C ARG A 223 -19.35 -21.72 3.79
N SER A 224 -20.44 -20.99 3.56
CA SER A 224 -21.25 -21.08 2.34
C SER A 224 -20.45 -20.68 1.11
N VAL A 225 -19.68 -19.58 1.16
CA VAL A 225 -18.83 -19.12 0.04
C VAL A 225 -17.78 -20.16 -0.35
N ILE A 226 -17.05 -20.73 0.63
CA ILE A 226 -16.01 -21.72 0.31
C ILE A 226 -16.64 -23.04 -0.20
N ALA A 227 -17.79 -23.45 0.35
CA ALA A 227 -18.53 -24.61 -0.16
C ALA A 227 -19.03 -24.37 -1.60
N HIS A 228 -19.58 -23.19 -1.89
CA HIS A 228 -20.05 -22.79 -3.21
C HIS A 228 -18.93 -22.84 -4.26
N ASN A 229 -17.76 -22.30 -3.95
CA ASN A 229 -16.62 -22.32 -4.87
C ASN A 229 -16.20 -23.76 -5.24
N ARG A 230 -16.20 -24.68 -4.27
CA ARG A 230 -15.90 -26.10 -4.51
C ARG A 230 -17.01 -26.82 -5.29
N VAL A 231 -18.28 -26.55 -4.97
CA VAL A 231 -19.42 -27.09 -5.71
C VAL A 231 -19.41 -26.61 -7.16
N THR A 232 -19.11 -25.34 -7.39
CA THR A 232 -19.01 -24.76 -8.75
C THR A 232 -17.88 -25.42 -9.53
N GLU A 233 -16.71 -25.62 -8.93
CA GLU A 233 -15.59 -26.35 -9.56
C GLU A 233 -15.99 -27.77 -9.99
N VAL A 234 -16.70 -28.50 -9.12
CA VAL A 234 -17.20 -29.85 -9.42
C VAL A 234 -18.22 -29.83 -10.55
N LEU A 235 -19.20 -28.91 -10.51
CA LEU A 235 -20.22 -28.80 -11.53
C LEU A 235 -19.63 -28.39 -12.88
N ASP A 236 -18.64 -27.51 -12.91
CA ASP A 236 -17.94 -27.11 -14.14
C ASP A 236 -17.21 -28.30 -14.78
N GLU A 237 -16.49 -29.10 -13.99
CA GLU A 237 -15.75 -30.25 -14.53
C GLU A 237 -16.69 -31.38 -14.96
N TRP A 238 -17.79 -31.57 -14.22
CA TRP A 238 -18.86 -32.49 -14.60
C TRP A 238 -19.56 -32.04 -15.89
N GLU A 239 -19.93 -30.76 -16.02
CA GLU A 239 -20.54 -30.18 -17.23
C GLU A 239 -19.61 -30.35 -18.45
N ARG A 240 -18.31 -30.04 -18.31
CA ARG A 240 -17.33 -30.25 -19.39
C ARG A 240 -17.22 -31.71 -19.80
N SER A 241 -17.39 -32.64 -18.87
CA SER A 241 -17.29 -34.07 -19.13
C SER A 241 -18.55 -34.62 -19.80
N LEU A 242 -19.73 -34.19 -19.33
CA LEU A 242 -21.02 -34.42 -19.99
C LEU A 242 -21.02 -33.89 -21.43
N LEU A 243 -20.55 -32.65 -21.63
CA LEU A 243 -20.49 -32.05 -22.95
C LEU A 243 -19.53 -32.81 -23.88
N ARG A 244 -18.37 -33.25 -23.38
CA ARG A 244 -17.44 -34.10 -24.14
C ARG A 244 -18.09 -35.43 -24.55
N GLU A 245 -18.81 -36.09 -23.65
CA GLU A 245 -19.56 -37.31 -23.95
C GLU A 245 -20.60 -37.05 -25.05
N TYR A 246 -21.42 -36.01 -24.91
CA TYR A 246 -22.45 -35.69 -25.89
C TYR A 246 -21.89 -35.31 -27.27
N LEU A 247 -20.77 -34.60 -27.32
CA LEU A 247 -20.06 -34.31 -28.57
C LEU A 247 -19.55 -35.60 -29.21
N ARG A 248 -18.91 -36.48 -28.43
CA ARG A 248 -18.40 -37.78 -28.91
C ARG A 248 -19.50 -38.65 -29.50
N ASP A 249 -20.63 -38.75 -28.81
CA ASP A 249 -21.78 -39.55 -29.26
C ASP A 249 -22.46 -38.98 -30.49
N SER A 250 -22.35 -37.67 -30.69
CA SER A 250 -22.86 -36.96 -31.87
C SER A 250 -21.83 -36.89 -33.01
N GLY A 251 -20.67 -37.53 -32.88
CA GLY A 251 -19.59 -37.50 -33.89
C GLY A 251 -18.92 -36.13 -34.06
N LEU A 252 -19.06 -35.23 -33.07
CA LEU A 252 -18.49 -33.89 -33.07
C LEU A 252 -17.12 -33.85 -32.35
N PRO A 253 -16.19 -32.98 -32.76
CA PRO A 253 -14.89 -32.83 -32.10
C PRO A 253 -15.02 -32.43 -30.62
N GLU A 254 -14.31 -33.13 -29.73
CA GLU A 254 -14.35 -32.88 -28.28
C GLU A 254 -13.77 -31.52 -27.85
N ASN A 255 -12.99 -30.87 -28.72
CA ASN A 255 -12.38 -29.55 -28.48
C ASN A 255 -13.31 -28.37 -28.81
N LEU A 256 -14.52 -28.62 -29.33
CA LEU A 256 -15.49 -27.59 -29.70
C LEU A 256 -15.87 -26.60 -28.57
N PRO A 257 -15.95 -27.00 -27.29
CA PRO A 257 -16.25 -26.09 -26.18
C PRO A 257 -15.04 -25.24 -25.73
N THR A 258 -13.83 -25.66 -26.09
CA THR A 258 -12.59 -25.02 -25.64
C THR A 258 -11.61 -24.78 -26.80
N PRO A 259 -12.04 -24.12 -27.90
CA PRO A 259 -11.29 -24.07 -29.15
C PRO A 259 -9.95 -23.33 -29.05
N VAL A 260 -9.77 -22.49 -28.02
CA VAL A 260 -8.57 -21.65 -27.82
C VAL A 260 -7.74 -22.11 -26.63
N LYS A 261 -8.14 -23.14 -25.86
CA LYS A 261 -7.53 -23.48 -24.56
C LYS A 261 -5.99 -23.55 -24.68
N PRO A 262 -5.27 -22.52 -24.19
CA PRO A 262 -3.84 -22.44 -24.41
C PRO A 262 -3.17 -23.52 -23.57
N THR A 263 -2.11 -24.13 -24.12
CA THR A 263 -1.21 -24.94 -23.31
C THR A 263 -0.36 -23.98 -22.48
N GLU A 264 -0.69 -23.86 -21.20
CA GLU A 264 0.12 -23.12 -20.24
C GLU A 264 1.39 -23.92 -19.96
N LEU A 265 2.52 -23.44 -20.48
CA LEU A 265 3.84 -23.98 -20.19
C LEU A 265 4.50 -23.05 -19.17
N ASP A 266 4.62 -23.50 -17.93
CA ASP A 266 5.42 -22.79 -16.92
C ASP A 266 6.90 -22.99 -17.24
N LEU A 267 7.56 -21.91 -17.65
CA LEU A 267 8.98 -21.89 -17.99
C LEU A 267 9.86 -21.60 -16.76
N ALA A 268 9.27 -21.31 -15.59
CA ALA A 268 10.01 -20.96 -14.40
C ALA A 268 10.64 -22.21 -13.75
N GLU A 269 11.96 -22.20 -13.59
CA GLU A 269 12.65 -23.21 -12.79
C GLU A 269 12.33 -23.01 -11.29
N GLN A 270 12.32 -24.10 -10.50
CA GLN A 270 12.01 -24.05 -9.07
C GLN A 270 12.92 -23.09 -8.27
N ASP A 271 14.18 -22.95 -8.70
CA ASP A 271 15.14 -22.00 -8.12
C ASP A 271 14.77 -20.54 -8.42
N GLN A 272 14.20 -20.26 -9.60
CA GLN A 272 13.74 -18.93 -9.99
C GLN A 272 12.50 -18.51 -9.20
N VAL A 273 11.57 -19.45 -8.97
CA VAL A 273 10.41 -19.21 -8.09
C VAL A 273 10.89 -18.90 -6.67
N SER A 274 11.86 -19.66 -6.18
CA SER A 274 12.44 -19.48 -4.84
C SER A 274 13.13 -18.12 -4.70
N ALA A 275 13.95 -17.73 -5.67
CA ALA A 275 14.63 -16.44 -5.70
C ALA A 275 13.65 -15.26 -5.70
N ASN A 276 12.55 -15.34 -6.45
CA ASN A 276 11.52 -14.30 -6.46
C ASN A 276 10.81 -14.13 -5.11
N VAL A 277 10.63 -15.21 -4.35
CA VAL A 277 10.12 -15.15 -2.97
C VAL A 277 11.14 -14.50 -2.05
N TRP A 278 12.41 -14.91 -2.12
CA TRP A 278 13.49 -14.35 -1.31
C TRP A 278 13.74 -12.87 -1.56
N ALA A 279 13.67 -12.43 -2.83
CA ALA A 279 13.82 -11.03 -3.22
C ALA A 279 12.76 -10.11 -2.58
N LYS A 280 11.56 -10.64 -2.26
CA LYS A 280 10.49 -9.88 -1.59
C LYS A 280 10.62 -9.91 -0.07
N LEU A 281 11.02 -11.05 0.49
CA LEU A 281 11.04 -11.28 1.94
C LEU A 281 12.30 -10.74 2.62
N PHE A 282 13.50 -11.03 2.11
CA PHE A 282 14.73 -10.69 2.83
C PHE A 282 14.97 -9.20 3.02
N PRO A 283 14.78 -8.32 2.01
CA PRO A 283 14.90 -6.88 2.24
C PRO A 283 13.96 -6.37 3.34
N ALA A 284 12.71 -6.86 3.35
CA ALA A 284 11.72 -6.47 4.35
C ALA A 284 12.09 -6.93 5.76
N LEU A 285 12.53 -8.19 5.88
CA LEU A 285 13.00 -8.76 7.13
C LEU A 285 14.26 -8.04 7.63
N LEU A 286 15.20 -7.73 6.74
CA LEU A 286 16.43 -7.02 7.08
C LEU A 286 16.13 -5.66 7.71
N ILE A 287 15.23 -4.88 7.09
CA ILE A 287 14.80 -3.57 7.61
C ILE A 287 14.14 -3.72 8.98
N LEU A 288 13.12 -4.56 9.08
CA LEU A 288 12.34 -4.70 10.31
C LEU A 288 13.19 -5.25 11.46
N MET A 289 14.01 -6.26 11.21
CA MET A 289 14.83 -6.90 12.24
C MET A 289 16.00 -6.02 12.68
N ALA A 290 16.61 -5.27 11.77
CA ALA A 290 17.63 -4.29 12.14
C ALA A 290 17.04 -3.19 13.03
N LEU A 291 15.85 -2.68 12.70
CA LEU A 291 15.19 -1.67 13.52
C LEU A 291 14.76 -2.21 14.88
N THR A 292 14.04 -3.34 14.94
CA THR A 292 13.54 -3.89 16.21
C THR A 292 14.69 -4.35 17.12
N GLY A 293 15.77 -4.88 16.53
CA GLY A 293 16.99 -5.23 17.26
C GLY A 293 17.74 -4.00 17.81
N ALA A 294 17.63 -2.83 17.18
CA ALA A 294 18.17 -1.57 17.72
C ALA A 294 17.23 -0.91 18.74
N PHE A 295 15.91 -1.13 18.61
CA PHE A 295 14.86 -0.41 19.32
C PHE A 295 14.97 -0.54 20.85
N TYR A 296 14.92 -1.77 21.38
CA TYR A 296 14.93 -1.98 22.83
C TYR A 296 16.28 -1.66 23.48
N PRO A 297 17.44 -2.09 22.92
CA PRO A 297 18.74 -1.73 23.48
C PRO A 297 18.96 -0.21 23.52
N ALA A 298 18.53 0.53 22.49
CA ALA A 298 18.65 1.98 22.48
C ALA A 298 17.80 2.65 23.58
N VAL A 299 16.56 2.19 23.78
CA VAL A 299 15.68 2.69 24.84
C VAL A 299 16.30 2.47 26.21
N ASP A 300 16.86 1.28 26.46
CA ASP A 300 17.48 0.97 27.75
C ASP A 300 18.77 1.76 27.98
N LEU A 301 19.66 1.84 26.98
CA LEU A 301 20.95 2.54 27.07
C LEU A 301 20.83 4.07 27.07
N GLY A 302 19.74 4.62 26.55
CA GLY A 302 19.44 6.05 26.54
C GLY A 302 18.49 6.45 27.67
N ALA A 303 17.20 6.23 27.46
CA ALA A 303 16.15 6.64 28.39
C ALA A 303 16.16 5.83 29.69
N GLY A 304 16.49 4.54 29.64
CA GLY A 304 16.51 3.65 30.79
C GLY A 304 17.60 3.99 31.80
N GLU A 305 18.83 4.26 31.35
CA GLU A 305 19.90 4.74 32.24
C GLU A 305 19.59 6.10 32.87
N LYS A 306 18.91 6.97 32.14
CA LYS A 306 18.45 8.26 32.65
C LYS A 306 17.35 8.09 33.71
N GLU A 307 16.39 7.20 33.47
CA GLU A 307 15.35 6.84 34.44
C GLU A 307 15.93 6.23 35.73
N ARG A 308 17.04 5.49 35.61
CA ARG A 308 17.74 4.86 36.75
C ARG A 308 18.70 5.80 37.49
N GLY A 309 18.97 7.00 36.97
CA GLY A 309 19.97 7.92 37.54
C GLY A 309 21.41 7.41 37.41
N THR A 310 21.69 6.50 36.47
CA THR A 310 23.06 5.99 36.23
C THR A 310 23.81 6.82 35.20
N MET A 311 23.09 7.64 34.44
CA MET A 311 23.64 8.51 33.40
C MET A 311 24.53 9.62 33.99
N GLU A 312 24.14 10.21 35.13
CA GLU A 312 24.92 11.24 35.82
C GLU A 312 26.29 10.71 36.25
N THR A 313 26.35 9.45 36.72
CA THR A 313 27.60 8.80 37.13
C THR A 313 28.54 8.59 35.94
N LEU A 314 27.98 8.25 34.77
CA LEU A 314 28.76 8.08 33.53
C LEU A 314 29.33 9.41 33.02
N LEU A 315 28.64 10.53 33.25
CA LEU A 315 29.09 11.86 32.85
C LEU A 315 30.20 12.44 33.74
N ILE A 316 30.42 11.90 34.95
CA ILE A 316 31.52 12.28 35.85
C ILE A 316 32.83 11.55 35.48
N CYS A 317 32.74 10.42 34.76
CA CYS A 317 33.89 9.65 34.34
C CYS A 317 34.78 10.45 33.36
N PRO A 318 36.10 10.18 33.29
CA PRO A 318 37.05 10.89 32.41
C PRO A 318 36.93 10.44 30.93
N ALA A 319 35.70 10.33 30.43
CA ALA A 319 35.35 10.03 29.05
C ALA A 319 34.59 11.21 28.45
N THR A 320 34.88 11.54 27.20
CA THR A 320 34.15 12.60 26.49
C THR A 320 32.73 12.14 26.12
N ARG A 321 31.79 13.08 25.94
CA ARG A 321 30.41 12.76 25.52
C ARG A 321 30.38 11.95 24.22
N THR A 322 31.25 12.29 23.26
CA THR A 322 31.41 11.54 22.01
C THR A 322 31.87 10.09 22.25
N GLU A 323 32.80 9.86 23.18
CA GLU A 323 33.27 8.51 23.51
C GLU A 323 32.17 7.65 24.15
N ILE A 324 31.35 8.26 25.02
CA ILE A 324 30.20 7.61 25.64
C ILE A 324 29.18 7.20 24.58
N VAL A 325 28.79 8.12 23.71
CA VAL A 325 27.80 7.86 22.65
C VAL A 325 28.29 6.81 21.66
N LEU A 326 29.57 6.85 21.26
CA LEU A 326 30.15 5.82 20.39
C LEU A 326 30.14 4.43 21.02
N GLY A 327 30.45 4.32 22.31
CA GLY A 327 30.38 3.05 23.03
C GLY A 327 28.97 2.47 23.04
N LYS A 328 27.97 3.30 23.36
CA LYS A 328 26.54 2.92 23.33
C LYS A 328 26.06 2.55 21.94
N PHE A 329 26.42 3.35 20.94
CA PHE A 329 26.08 3.12 19.54
C PHE A 329 26.57 1.76 19.03
N LEU A 330 27.84 1.42 19.28
CA LEU A 330 28.40 0.13 18.89
C LEU A 330 27.67 -1.04 19.57
N THR A 331 27.24 -0.87 20.83
CA THR A 331 26.45 -1.87 21.54
C THR A 331 25.10 -2.08 20.86
N VAL A 332 24.35 -1.00 20.60
CA VAL A 332 23.05 -1.10 19.91
C VAL A 332 23.21 -1.72 18.53
N MET A 333 24.26 -1.35 17.78
CA MET A 333 24.53 -1.89 16.44
C MET A 333 24.84 -3.39 16.47
N LEU A 334 25.59 -3.87 17.47
CA LEU A 334 25.86 -5.29 17.65
C LEU A 334 24.56 -6.07 17.90
N PHE A 335 23.70 -5.58 18.80
CA PHE A 335 22.41 -6.24 19.08
C PHE A 335 21.49 -6.21 17.86
N SER A 336 21.40 -5.08 17.16
CA SER A 336 20.65 -4.93 15.91
C SER A 336 21.08 -5.94 14.84
N ALA A 337 22.39 -6.03 14.56
CA ALA A 337 22.93 -6.98 13.60
C ALA A 337 22.72 -8.43 14.03
N SER A 338 22.95 -8.74 15.32
CA SER A 338 22.78 -10.09 15.87
C SER A 338 21.33 -10.56 15.79
N THR A 339 20.36 -9.71 16.14
CA THR A 339 18.92 -10.02 16.02
C THR A 339 18.52 -10.29 14.59
N ALA A 340 18.96 -9.47 13.64
CA ALA A 340 18.68 -9.71 12.22
C ALA A 340 19.24 -11.05 11.75
N MET A 341 20.49 -11.36 12.08
CA MET A 341 21.12 -12.64 11.70
C MET A 341 20.41 -13.85 12.35
N LEU A 342 20.09 -13.79 13.64
CA LEU A 342 19.39 -14.86 14.35
C LEU A 342 18.00 -15.12 13.75
N ASN A 343 17.24 -14.06 13.45
CA ASN A 343 15.91 -14.18 12.86
C ASN A 343 15.95 -14.75 11.44
N MET A 344 16.94 -14.34 10.62
CA MET A 344 17.13 -14.93 9.30
C MET A 344 17.48 -16.41 9.37
N GLY A 345 18.34 -16.81 10.31
CA GLY A 345 18.63 -18.22 10.59
C GLY A 345 17.40 -19.01 11.04
N SER A 346 16.59 -18.43 11.93
CA SER A 346 15.34 -19.03 12.44
C SER A 346 14.33 -19.30 11.34
N LEU A 347 14.13 -18.34 10.45
CA LEU A 347 13.21 -18.47 9.33
C LEU A 347 13.68 -19.54 8.34
N GLY A 348 14.98 -19.62 8.06
CA GLY A 348 15.55 -20.70 7.25
C GLY A 348 15.32 -22.08 7.86
N PHE A 349 15.49 -22.23 9.18
CA PHE A 349 15.22 -23.48 9.89
C PHE A 349 13.73 -23.82 9.93
N THR A 350 12.89 -22.84 10.29
CA THR A 350 11.44 -23.02 10.42
C THR A 350 10.80 -23.35 9.08
N GLY A 351 11.23 -22.71 7.98
CA GLY A 351 10.74 -23.01 6.64
C GLY A 351 10.98 -24.47 6.25
N LYS A 352 12.22 -24.97 6.47
CA LYS A 352 12.55 -26.39 6.25
C LYS A 352 11.76 -27.34 7.16
N TYR A 353 11.60 -26.98 8.43
CA TYR A 353 10.83 -27.79 9.37
C TYR A 353 9.34 -27.85 8.98
N MET A 354 8.76 -26.72 8.55
CA MET A 354 7.40 -26.66 8.01
C MET A 354 7.22 -27.48 6.75
N ALA A 355 8.20 -27.47 5.85
CA ALA A 355 8.26 -28.37 4.69
C ALA A 355 7.99 -29.82 5.09
N SER A 356 8.73 -30.27 6.10
CA SER A 356 8.76 -31.67 6.52
C SER A 356 7.47 -32.12 7.19
N LEU A 357 6.75 -31.20 7.84
CA LEU A 357 5.48 -31.46 8.51
C LEU A 357 4.27 -31.34 7.57
N ALA A 358 4.38 -30.58 6.48
CA ALA A 358 3.25 -30.22 5.63
C ALA A 358 2.80 -31.29 4.61
N GLY A 359 3.33 -32.52 4.67
CA GLY A 359 2.80 -33.69 3.95
C GLY A 359 2.26 -33.41 2.55
N GLY A 360 3.15 -33.23 1.57
CA GLY A 360 2.90 -33.20 0.12
C GLY A 360 1.55 -32.65 -0.36
N GLY A 361 1.42 -31.32 -0.49
CA GLY A 361 0.35 -30.72 -1.31
C GLY A 361 -0.23 -29.39 -0.81
N GLY A 362 0.01 -29.00 0.45
CA GLY A 362 -0.50 -27.75 1.01
C GLY A 362 0.33 -26.51 0.64
N ALA A 363 -0.21 -25.30 0.85
CA ALA A 363 0.55 -24.04 0.68
C ALA A 363 1.84 -24.00 1.54
N ALA A 364 1.85 -24.73 2.66
CA ALA A 364 3.02 -24.90 3.52
C ALA A 364 4.11 -25.83 2.94
N SER A 365 3.75 -26.83 2.12
CA SER A 365 4.76 -27.68 1.46
C SER A 365 5.50 -26.89 0.37
N LYS A 366 4.82 -25.97 -0.33
CA LYS A 366 5.43 -25.07 -1.32
C LYS A 366 6.46 -24.10 -0.72
N LEU A 367 6.29 -23.67 0.54
CA LEU A 367 7.29 -22.85 1.25
C LEU A 367 8.51 -23.66 1.68
N GLY A 368 8.31 -24.97 1.84
CA GLY A 368 9.30 -25.91 2.28
C GLY A 368 10.25 -26.42 1.20
N ASP A 369 9.73 -26.51 -0.03
CA ASP A 369 10.46 -26.82 -1.26
C ASP A 369 11.26 -25.63 -1.82
N LEU A 370 11.30 -24.51 -1.10
CA LEU A 370 12.10 -23.34 -1.48
C LEU A 370 13.59 -23.67 -1.35
N ALA A 371 14.32 -23.57 -2.46
CA ALA A 371 15.76 -23.69 -2.47
C ALA A 371 16.40 -22.64 -1.53
N LEU A 372 17.47 -23.03 -0.84
CA LEU A 372 18.24 -22.08 -0.05
C LEU A 372 18.84 -21.00 -0.96
N PRO A 373 18.90 -19.73 -0.53
CA PRO A 373 19.54 -18.68 -1.30
C PRO A 373 21.02 -19.02 -1.54
N PRO A 374 21.58 -18.66 -2.72
CA PRO A 374 22.98 -18.92 -3.03
C PRO A 374 23.91 -18.16 -2.09
N LEU A 375 25.16 -18.63 -1.95
CA LEU A 375 26.14 -18.03 -1.03
C LEU A 375 26.43 -16.55 -1.35
N SER A 376 26.39 -16.17 -2.62
CA SER A 376 26.52 -14.78 -3.07
C SER A 376 25.44 -13.88 -2.46
N SER A 377 24.19 -14.35 -2.43
CA SER A 377 23.05 -13.65 -1.82
C SER A 377 23.24 -13.44 -0.32
N LEU A 378 23.75 -14.45 0.39
CA LEU A 378 24.04 -14.36 1.82
C LEU A 378 25.10 -13.30 2.14
N ILE A 379 26.13 -13.16 1.29
CA ILE A 379 27.15 -12.12 1.44
C ILE A 379 26.52 -10.73 1.29
N TRP A 380 25.70 -10.51 0.26
CA TRP A 380 25.05 -9.21 0.05
C TRP A 380 24.07 -8.84 1.16
N ILE A 381 23.36 -9.82 1.71
CA ILE A 381 22.54 -9.64 2.91
C ILE A 381 23.40 -9.10 4.06
N LEU A 382 24.56 -9.70 4.33
CA LEU A 382 25.45 -9.28 5.40
C LEU A 382 26.06 -7.89 5.14
N VAL A 383 26.46 -7.61 3.90
CA VAL A 383 27.00 -6.29 3.49
C VAL A 383 25.95 -5.19 3.68
N MET A 384 24.68 -5.45 3.33
CA MET A 384 23.58 -4.48 3.48
C MET A 384 23.04 -4.41 4.92
N LEU A 385 23.24 -5.45 5.74
CA LEU A 385 22.85 -5.44 7.15
C LEU A 385 23.59 -4.37 7.94
N LEU A 386 24.91 -4.27 7.75
CA LEU A 386 25.76 -3.35 8.51
C LEU A 386 25.32 -1.87 8.40
N PRO A 387 25.12 -1.28 7.20
CA PRO A 387 24.66 0.10 7.09
C PRO A 387 23.27 0.32 7.67
N LEU A 388 22.34 -0.63 7.53
CA LEU A 388 20.99 -0.53 8.11
C LEU A 388 21.02 -0.60 9.64
N ALA A 389 21.75 -1.58 10.20
CA ALA A 389 21.93 -1.73 11.64
C ALA A 389 22.60 -0.48 12.24
N SER A 390 23.60 0.06 11.54
CA SER A 390 24.28 1.31 11.88
C SER A 390 23.30 2.49 11.90
N LEU A 391 22.55 2.71 10.82
CA LEU A 391 21.57 3.80 10.71
C LEU A 391 20.51 3.73 11.82
N PHE A 392 19.87 2.57 12.00
CA PHE A 392 18.81 2.42 13.00
C PHE A 392 19.35 2.54 14.42
N SER A 393 20.56 2.06 14.70
CA SER A 393 21.19 2.23 16.02
C SER A 393 21.43 3.68 16.37
N ALA A 394 21.93 4.48 15.41
CA ALA A 394 22.14 5.91 15.61
C ALA A 394 20.82 6.67 15.81
N LEU A 395 19.82 6.40 14.97
CA LEU A 395 18.50 7.05 15.06
C LEU A 395 17.76 6.68 16.35
N CYS A 396 17.71 5.39 16.70
CA CYS A 396 17.07 4.93 17.92
C CYS A 396 17.75 5.49 19.16
N LEU A 397 19.09 5.56 19.18
CA LEU A 397 19.82 6.15 20.31
C LEU A 397 19.54 7.65 20.44
N ALA A 398 19.55 8.39 19.33
CA ALA A 398 19.25 9.82 19.34
C ALA A 398 17.83 10.12 19.87
N LEU A 399 16.83 9.36 19.41
CA LEU A 399 15.44 9.51 19.85
C LEU A 399 15.24 9.04 21.30
N ALA A 400 15.90 7.95 21.71
CA ALA A 400 15.80 7.43 23.07
C ALA A 400 16.38 8.40 24.11
N THR A 401 17.51 9.05 23.81
CA THR A 401 18.11 10.04 24.72
C THR A 401 17.22 11.24 24.98
N PHE A 402 16.34 11.58 24.04
CA PHE A 402 15.37 12.67 24.22
C PHE A 402 14.28 12.35 25.25
N ALA A 403 14.02 11.07 25.51
CA ALA A 403 13.03 10.64 26.49
C ALA A 403 13.51 10.78 27.94
N LYS A 404 12.55 10.89 28.84
CA LYS A 404 12.80 10.91 30.30
C LYS A 404 12.71 9.52 30.92
N SER A 405 11.91 8.65 30.31
CA SER A 405 11.67 7.29 30.78
C SER A 405 11.70 6.31 29.62
N SER A 406 11.90 5.04 29.94
CA SER A 406 11.88 3.94 28.98
C SER A 406 10.55 3.89 28.22
N LYS A 407 9.42 4.18 28.87
CA LYS A 407 8.09 4.23 28.24
C LYS A 407 7.97 5.39 27.23
N GLU A 408 8.44 6.58 27.60
CA GLU A 408 8.44 7.73 26.69
C GLU A 408 9.37 7.49 25.49
N GLY A 409 10.51 6.81 25.72
CA GLY A 409 11.42 6.39 24.64
C GLY A 409 10.71 5.51 23.61
N GLN A 410 9.95 4.51 24.06
CA GLN A 410 9.16 3.66 23.16
C GLN A 410 8.14 4.46 22.33
N TYR A 411 7.49 5.46 22.91
CA TYR A 411 6.57 6.33 22.18
C TYR A 411 7.28 7.19 21.13
N TYR A 412 8.48 7.73 21.41
CA TYR A 412 9.24 8.49 20.40
C TYR A 412 9.79 7.62 19.27
N LEU A 413 10.12 6.36 19.54
CA LEU A 413 10.60 5.44 18.50
C LEU A 413 9.45 4.81 17.68
N THR A 414 8.19 4.86 18.14
CA THR A 414 7.05 4.28 17.41
C THR A 414 6.79 4.93 16.04
N PRO A 415 6.82 6.27 15.88
CA PRO A 415 6.77 6.91 14.56
C PRO A 415 7.88 6.45 13.61
N LEU A 416 9.10 6.22 14.11
CA LEU A 416 10.21 5.67 13.31
C LEU A 416 9.86 4.26 12.81
N LEU A 417 9.26 3.42 13.67
CA LEU A 417 8.75 2.10 13.27
C LEU A 417 7.65 2.19 12.21
N MET A 418 6.70 3.12 12.34
CA MET A 418 5.63 3.30 11.35
C MET A 418 6.16 3.74 9.98
N VAL A 419 7.08 4.71 9.96
CA VAL A 419 7.70 5.20 8.71
C VAL A 419 8.48 4.08 8.04
N THR A 420 9.30 3.34 8.79
CA THR A 420 10.09 2.22 8.23
C THR A 420 9.22 1.06 7.77
N MET A 421 8.11 0.76 8.45
CA MET A 421 7.11 -0.20 7.97
C MET A 421 6.52 0.23 6.62
N GLY A 422 6.16 1.51 6.47
CA GLY A 422 5.69 2.05 5.19
C GLY A 422 6.71 1.90 4.06
N LEU A 423 7.98 2.25 4.33
CA LEU A 423 9.08 2.07 3.38
C LEU A 423 9.31 0.59 3.03
N THR A 424 9.16 -0.30 4.01
CA THR A 424 9.29 -1.74 3.82
C THR A 424 8.22 -2.28 2.87
N VAL A 425 6.94 -1.92 3.12
CA VAL A 425 5.82 -2.29 2.23
C VAL A 425 6.05 -1.76 0.82
N PHE A 426 6.52 -0.52 0.70
CA PHE A 426 6.87 0.06 -0.59
C PHE A 426 7.93 -0.78 -1.31
N CYS A 427 9.05 -1.11 -0.66
CA CYS A 427 10.15 -1.87 -1.27
C CYS A 427 9.76 -3.29 -1.67
N SER A 428 8.80 -3.90 -0.96
CA SER A 428 8.27 -5.23 -1.28
C SER A 428 7.32 -5.24 -2.50
N SER A 429 6.84 -4.08 -2.94
CA SER A 429 5.95 -3.97 -4.12
C SER A 429 6.68 -4.43 -5.40
N PRO A 430 6.05 -5.23 -6.28
CA PRO A 430 6.67 -5.63 -7.55
C PRO A 430 7.09 -4.45 -8.44
N ALA A 431 6.36 -3.32 -8.35
CA ALA A 431 6.61 -2.14 -9.17
C ALA A 431 7.83 -1.32 -8.71
N SER A 432 8.32 -1.49 -7.48
CA SER A 432 9.44 -0.71 -6.96
C SER A 432 10.77 -1.38 -7.31
N GLU A 433 11.52 -0.78 -8.21
CA GLU A 433 12.88 -1.20 -8.55
C GLU A 433 13.91 -0.20 -8.06
N ILE A 434 15.20 -0.57 -8.05
CA ILE A 434 16.25 0.38 -7.73
C ILE A 434 16.43 1.34 -8.91
N GLU A 435 16.32 2.63 -8.62
CA GLU A 435 16.54 3.74 -9.54
C GLU A 435 17.54 4.71 -8.90
N PRO A 436 18.19 5.62 -9.66
CA PRO A 436 19.23 6.48 -9.13
C PRO A 436 18.79 7.28 -7.89
N PHE A 437 17.58 7.84 -7.89
CA PHE A 437 17.00 8.51 -6.73
C PHE A 437 16.83 7.57 -5.53
N TYR A 438 16.27 6.37 -5.73
CA TYR A 438 16.07 5.43 -4.63
C TYR A 438 17.41 4.90 -4.07
N SER A 439 18.46 4.85 -4.88
CA SER A 439 19.80 4.41 -4.46
C SER A 439 20.45 5.33 -3.43
N VAL A 440 20.05 6.61 -3.39
CA VAL A 440 20.59 7.60 -2.45
C VAL A 440 19.68 7.85 -1.24
N LEU A 441 18.55 7.13 -1.15
CA LEU A 441 17.64 7.22 -0.01
C LEU A 441 18.04 6.23 1.09
N PRO A 442 18.01 6.65 2.37
CA PRO A 442 18.22 5.73 3.48
C PRO A 442 17.11 4.69 3.51
N VAL A 443 17.43 3.48 3.99
CA VAL A 443 16.52 2.33 4.06
C VAL A 443 16.14 1.76 2.68
N MET A 444 15.59 2.59 1.78
CA MET A 444 15.16 2.18 0.44
C MET A 444 16.32 1.73 -0.45
N GLY A 445 17.43 2.46 -0.45
CA GLY A 445 18.61 2.12 -1.26
C GLY A 445 19.13 0.71 -0.95
N PRO A 446 19.51 0.40 0.31
CA PRO A 446 19.94 -0.94 0.69
C PRO A 446 18.88 -2.03 0.42
N ALA A 447 17.61 -1.74 0.65
CA ALA A 447 16.53 -2.71 0.48
C ALA A 447 16.26 -3.05 -0.99
N LEU A 448 16.18 -2.04 -1.87
CA LEU A 448 15.93 -2.23 -3.30
C LEU A 448 17.17 -2.78 -4.02
N LEU A 449 18.38 -2.40 -3.57
CA LEU A 449 19.61 -3.01 -4.05
C LEU A 449 19.64 -4.49 -3.73
N LEU A 450 19.36 -4.85 -2.47
CA LEU A 450 19.28 -6.25 -2.06
C LEU A 450 18.18 -7.00 -2.83
N LYS A 451 16.99 -6.42 -2.97
CA LYS A 451 15.91 -7.01 -3.77
C LYS A 451 16.35 -7.35 -5.20
N GLY A 452 17.01 -6.41 -5.88
CA GLY A 452 17.47 -6.63 -7.24
C GLY A 452 18.62 -7.66 -7.33
N LEU A 453 19.51 -7.71 -6.34
CA LEU A 453 20.59 -8.71 -6.26
C LEU A 453 20.06 -10.13 -6.04
N LEU A 454 18.88 -10.25 -5.41
CA LEU A 454 18.20 -11.52 -5.12
C LEU A 454 17.22 -11.97 -6.20
N LYS A 455 17.03 -11.20 -7.29
CA LYS A 455 16.10 -11.56 -8.37
C LYS A 455 16.51 -12.87 -9.05
N ALA A 456 15.50 -13.62 -9.50
CA ALA A 456 15.63 -14.93 -10.12
C ALA A 456 16.50 -14.97 -11.39
N THR A 457 16.50 -13.90 -12.18
CA THR A 457 17.30 -13.80 -13.41
C THR A 457 18.78 -13.50 -13.15
N GLY A 458 19.19 -13.45 -11.88
CA GLY A 458 20.49 -12.97 -11.44
C GLY A 458 20.59 -11.44 -11.47
N PRO A 459 21.63 -10.88 -10.84
CA PRO A 459 21.88 -9.45 -10.85
C PRO A 459 22.20 -8.98 -12.27
N SER A 460 21.43 -8.00 -12.78
CA SER A 460 21.80 -7.30 -14.00
C SER A 460 23.15 -6.59 -13.79
N ARG A 461 23.98 -6.46 -14.82
CA ARG A 461 25.27 -5.75 -14.69
C ARG A 461 25.08 -4.32 -14.16
N ASP A 462 23.94 -3.71 -14.50
CA ASP A 462 23.61 -2.34 -14.10
C ASP A 462 23.39 -2.19 -12.60
N ILE A 463 22.99 -3.27 -11.91
CA ILE A 463 22.69 -3.19 -10.48
C ILE A 463 23.93 -2.86 -9.63
N TYR A 464 25.11 -3.27 -10.10
CA TYR A 464 26.36 -3.03 -9.40
C TYR A 464 26.76 -1.56 -9.39
N PHE A 465 26.30 -0.75 -10.35
CA PHE A 465 26.53 0.70 -10.35
C PHE A 465 25.89 1.39 -9.14
N TYR A 466 24.81 0.81 -8.58
CA TYR A 466 24.13 1.37 -7.41
C TYR A 466 24.78 1.00 -6.07
N VAL A 467 25.73 0.05 -6.04
CA VAL A 467 26.39 -0.38 -4.79
C VAL A 467 27.13 0.79 -4.13
N ILE A 468 27.91 1.55 -4.91
CA ILE A 468 28.71 2.65 -4.38
C ILE A 468 27.80 3.78 -3.85
N PRO A 469 26.82 4.33 -4.61
CA PRO A 469 25.88 5.32 -4.10
C PRO A 469 25.16 4.87 -2.83
N VAL A 470 24.66 3.63 -2.78
CA VAL A 470 23.95 3.09 -1.62
C VAL A 470 24.84 3.05 -0.39
N LEU A 471 26.07 2.53 -0.51
CA LEU A 471 26.98 2.43 0.63
C LEU A 471 27.42 3.82 1.12
N VAL A 472 27.83 4.70 0.20
CA VAL A 472 28.27 6.07 0.53
C VAL A 472 27.17 6.84 1.24
N THR A 473 25.96 6.83 0.70
CA THR A 473 24.83 7.55 1.30
C THR A 473 24.38 6.92 2.62
N SER A 474 24.34 5.59 2.72
CA SER A 474 23.98 4.92 3.97
C SER A 474 24.96 5.20 5.10
N ILE A 475 26.27 5.20 4.80
CA ILE A 475 27.31 5.63 5.75
C ILE A 475 27.11 7.10 6.11
N GLY A 476 26.87 7.96 5.12
CA GLY A 476 26.62 9.39 5.32
C GLY A 476 25.44 9.67 6.27
N TYR A 477 24.29 9.05 6.04
CA TYR A 477 23.11 9.21 6.91
C TYR A 477 23.33 8.62 8.29
N SER A 478 24.05 7.50 8.42
CA SER A 478 24.41 6.95 9.73
C SER A 478 25.31 7.90 10.51
N LEU A 479 26.34 8.48 9.87
CA LEU A 479 27.21 9.48 10.49
C LEU A 479 26.44 10.75 10.89
N LEU A 480 25.48 11.20 10.06
CA LEU A 480 24.61 12.34 10.38
C LEU A 480 23.70 12.05 11.58
N ALA A 481 23.08 10.87 11.62
CA ALA A 481 22.25 10.44 12.74
C ALA A 481 23.07 10.29 14.03
N LEU A 482 24.30 9.78 13.92
CA LEU A 482 25.21 9.63 15.05
C LEU A 482 25.73 10.99 15.54
N TRP A 483 26.03 11.92 14.63
CA TRP A 483 26.34 13.30 14.96
C TRP A 483 25.17 13.94 15.73
N TRP A 484 23.93 13.73 15.28
CA TRP A 484 22.75 14.20 15.99
C TRP A 484 22.62 13.56 17.39
N ALA A 485 22.88 12.25 17.54
CA ALA A 485 22.92 11.61 18.85
C ALA A 485 23.97 12.24 19.78
N ILE A 486 25.18 12.52 19.27
CA ILE A 486 26.26 13.17 20.03
C ILE A 486 25.85 14.58 20.48
N ASP A 487 25.22 15.35 19.59
CA ASP A 487 24.72 16.70 19.88
C ASP A 487 23.63 16.67 20.97
N GLN A 488 22.68 15.72 20.90
CA GLN A 488 21.64 15.56 21.92
C GLN A 488 22.22 15.21 23.29
N PHE A 489 23.21 14.31 23.35
CA PHE A 489 23.96 14.03 24.58
C PHE A 489 24.76 15.25 25.06
N GLY A 490 25.05 16.23 24.21
CA GLY A 490 25.67 17.51 24.53
C GLY A 490 24.73 18.50 25.22
N SER A 491 23.42 18.35 25.06
CA SER A 491 22.43 19.30 25.58
C SER A 491 21.99 18.99 27.01
N GLU A 492 22.23 19.90 27.93
CA GLU A 492 21.81 19.77 29.34
C GLU A 492 20.28 19.79 29.49
N GLU A 493 19.58 20.58 28.67
CA GLU A 493 18.11 20.62 28.66
C GLU A 493 17.51 19.25 28.30
N VAL A 494 18.17 18.52 27.39
CA VAL A 494 17.74 17.18 26.99
C VAL A 494 18.08 16.16 28.07
N LEU A 495 19.27 16.25 28.67
CA LEU A 495 19.70 15.34 29.74
C LEU A 495 18.88 15.49 31.03
N PHE A 496 18.47 16.70 31.41
CA PHE A 496 17.88 17.01 32.73
C PHE A 496 16.42 17.51 32.68
N ARG A 497 15.65 17.11 31.65
CA ARG A 497 14.27 17.55 31.45
C ARG A 497 13.31 17.08 32.57
N GLU A 498 12.91 17.96 33.48
CA GLU A 498 11.94 17.66 34.55
C GLU A 498 10.53 17.36 34.03
N ALA A 499 9.80 16.44 34.68
CA ALA A 499 8.50 15.93 34.25
C ALA A 499 7.32 16.75 34.78
N GLU A 500 6.75 17.65 33.97
CA GLU A 500 5.36 18.06 34.18
C GLU A 500 4.44 16.85 33.93
N ARG A 501 3.61 16.49 34.92
CA ARG A 501 2.58 15.44 34.76
C ARG A 501 1.53 15.93 33.76
N PHE A 502 1.43 15.27 32.62
CA PHE A 502 0.44 15.59 31.58
C PHE A 502 -0.98 15.24 32.06
N ASP A 503 -1.86 16.23 32.13
CA ASP A 503 -3.30 16.07 32.35
C ASP A 503 -4.04 16.56 31.09
N LEU A 504 -4.80 15.66 30.46
CA LEU A 504 -5.49 15.92 29.20
C LEU A 504 -6.54 17.04 29.32
N ARG A 505 -7.28 17.11 30.45
CA ARG A 505 -8.33 18.13 30.64
C ARG A 505 -7.72 19.50 30.84
N LEU A 506 -6.66 19.58 31.66
CA LEU A 506 -5.90 20.80 31.84
C LEU A 506 -5.25 21.23 30.53
N TRP A 507 -4.66 20.30 29.78
CA TRP A 507 -4.03 20.59 28.48
C TRP A 507 -5.01 21.19 27.47
N VAL A 508 -6.21 20.60 27.28
CA VAL A 508 -7.24 21.16 26.38
C VAL A 508 -7.69 22.56 26.84
N LYS A 509 -7.84 22.76 28.15
CA LYS A 509 -8.22 24.06 28.71
C LYS A 509 -7.15 25.12 28.49
N HIS A 510 -5.87 24.78 28.66
CA HIS A 510 -4.75 25.68 28.37
C HIS A 510 -4.63 25.95 26.87
N LEU A 511 -4.79 24.94 26.01
CA LEU A 511 -4.73 25.11 24.54
C LEU A 511 -5.75 26.13 24.01
N LEU A 512 -6.97 26.13 24.56
CA LEU A 512 -8.03 27.06 24.14
C LEU A 512 -8.00 28.42 24.87
N ARG A 513 -7.37 28.50 26.04
CA ARG A 513 -7.33 29.71 26.88
C ARG A 513 -6.06 30.52 26.66
N ASP A 514 -4.92 29.86 26.64
CA ASP A 514 -3.59 30.48 26.60
C ASP A 514 -3.11 30.57 25.14
N LYS A 515 -3.90 31.30 24.35
CA LYS A 515 -3.63 31.51 22.94
C LYS A 515 -2.49 32.51 22.75
N GLU A 516 -1.62 32.19 21.80
CA GLU A 516 -0.47 33.02 21.47
C GLU A 516 -0.71 33.82 20.17
N PRO A 517 0.03 34.91 19.90
CA PRO A 517 -0.15 35.73 18.69
C PRO A 517 0.07 34.99 17.36
N THR A 518 0.84 33.91 17.39
CA THR A 518 1.21 33.05 16.25
C THR A 518 1.30 31.61 16.74
N PRO A 519 1.14 30.61 15.87
CA PRO A 519 1.19 29.21 16.29
C PRO A 519 2.54 28.83 16.90
N THR A 520 2.54 27.73 17.64
CA THR A 520 3.75 27.09 18.17
C THR A 520 4.35 26.14 17.12
N PHE A 521 5.59 25.69 17.38
CA PHE A 521 6.24 24.66 16.56
C PHE A 521 5.39 23.37 16.48
N ALA A 522 4.83 22.94 17.62
CA ALA A 522 4.03 21.72 17.71
C ALA A 522 2.70 21.85 16.94
N GLU A 523 2.02 23.00 17.04
CA GLU A 523 0.78 23.26 16.29
C GLU A 523 1.05 23.30 14.78
N GLY A 524 2.16 23.91 14.35
CA GLY A 524 2.59 23.89 12.95
C GLY A 524 2.83 22.47 12.44
N GLY A 525 3.60 21.68 13.18
CA GLY A 525 3.87 20.28 12.85
C GLY A 525 2.61 19.41 12.83
N PHE A 526 1.71 19.60 13.79
CA PHE A 526 0.43 18.91 13.84
C PHE A 526 -0.46 19.26 12.64
N CYS A 527 -0.56 20.54 12.29
CA CYS A 527 -1.31 20.98 11.11
C CYS A 527 -0.77 20.32 9.83
N PHE A 528 0.56 20.26 9.67
CA PHE A 528 1.18 19.58 8.54
C PHE A 528 0.85 18.09 8.50
N LEU A 529 0.96 17.38 9.63
CA LEU A 529 0.60 15.97 9.72
C LEU A 529 -0.88 15.73 9.43
N LEU A 530 -1.76 16.60 9.92
CA LEU A 530 -3.20 16.54 9.65
C LEU A 530 -3.48 16.66 8.15
N ILE A 531 -2.87 17.64 7.48
CA ILE A 531 -3.00 17.81 6.02
C ILE A 531 -2.52 16.54 5.30
N LEU A 532 -1.37 15.99 5.69
CA LEU A 532 -0.79 14.77 5.12
C LEU A 532 -1.74 13.57 5.25
N LEU A 533 -2.31 13.36 6.44
CA LEU A 533 -3.23 12.27 6.73
C LEU A 533 -4.55 12.42 5.96
N LEU A 534 -5.09 13.64 5.88
CA LEU A 534 -6.32 13.92 5.13
C LEU A 534 -6.13 13.66 3.63
N GLN A 535 -4.99 14.05 3.06
CA GLN A 535 -4.67 13.72 1.68
C GLN A 535 -4.56 12.21 1.44
N PHE A 536 -3.86 11.50 2.32
CA PHE A 536 -3.76 10.04 2.22
C PHE A 536 -5.12 9.35 2.33
N ALA A 537 -5.95 9.77 3.29
CA ALA A 537 -7.28 9.19 3.53
C ALA A 537 -8.25 9.40 2.35
N THR A 538 -8.13 10.52 1.64
CA THR A 538 -9.03 10.88 0.52
C THR A 538 -8.59 10.31 -0.83
N MET A 539 -7.32 9.91 -0.97
CA MET A 539 -6.74 9.40 -2.22
C MET A 539 -7.55 8.25 -2.86
N LYS A 540 -7.94 7.24 -2.06
CA LYS A 540 -8.74 6.10 -2.55
C LYS A 540 -10.13 6.52 -3.01
N SER A 541 -10.76 7.45 -2.29
CA SER A 541 -12.08 7.99 -2.63
C SER A 541 -12.03 8.75 -3.96
N MET A 542 -11.04 9.62 -4.13
CA MET A 542 -10.84 10.37 -5.38
C MET A 542 -10.60 9.43 -6.57
N GLN A 543 -9.75 8.41 -6.39
CA GLN A 543 -9.49 7.42 -7.44
C GLN A 543 -10.78 6.69 -7.85
N SER A 544 -11.63 6.31 -6.89
CA SER A 544 -12.92 5.68 -7.21
C SER A 544 -13.88 6.61 -7.97
N ALA A 545 -13.91 7.90 -7.63
CA ALA A 545 -14.74 8.88 -8.33
C ALA A 545 -14.29 9.08 -9.80
N MET A 546 -12.98 9.02 -10.07
CA MET A 546 -12.43 9.14 -11.43
C MET A 546 -12.73 7.92 -12.30
N VAL A 547 -12.62 6.70 -11.74
CA VAL A 547 -12.88 5.46 -12.48
C VAL A 547 -14.36 5.36 -12.90
N GLY A 548 -15.29 5.88 -12.11
CA GLY A 548 -16.72 5.90 -12.43
C GLY A 548 -17.14 6.95 -13.46
N ALA A 549 -16.26 7.89 -13.84
CA ALA A 549 -16.59 9.00 -14.72
C ALA A 549 -16.44 8.65 -16.20
N SER A 550 -17.33 9.20 -17.04
CA SER A 550 -17.25 9.08 -18.50
C SER A 550 -15.98 9.78 -19.03
N PRO A 551 -15.33 9.25 -20.09
CA PRO A 551 -14.08 9.81 -20.63
C PRO A 551 -14.12 11.32 -20.91
N GLU A 552 -15.25 11.83 -21.40
CA GLU A 552 -15.45 13.26 -21.71
C GLU A 552 -15.51 14.14 -20.44
N SER A 553 -16.12 13.62 -19.38
CA SER A 553 -16.29 14.34 -18.10
C SER A 553 -15.08 14.25 -17.17
N ARG A 554 -14.16 13.30 -17.40
CA ARG A 554 -13.02 13.03 -16.52
C ARG A 554 -12.13 14.26 -16.33
N GLY A 555 -11.80 14.97 -17.40
CA GLY A 555 -10.94 16.17 -17.31
C GLY A 555 -11.53 17.26 -16.43
N LEU A 556 -12.80 17.60 -16.64
CA LEU A 556 -13.52 18.59 -15.83
C LEU A 556 -13.60 18.17 -14.36
N LEU A 557 -13.95 16.91 -14.10
CA LEU A 557 -14.04 16.34 -12.76
C LEU A 557 -12.67 16.41 -12.05
N THR A 558 -11.58 16.05 -12.72
CA THR A 558 -10.23 16.15 -12.18
C THR A 558 -9.89 17.57 -11.74
N MET A 559 -10.17 18.59 -12.57
CA MET A 559 -9.91 19.99 -12.22
C MET A 559 -10.73 20.44 -10.99
N GLN A 560 -12.01 20.07 -10.94
CA GLN A 560 -12.88 20.38 -9.81
C GLN A 560 -12.39 19.72 -8.52
N LEU A 561 -12.03 18.45 -8.59
CA LEU A 561 -11.50 17.69 -7.45
C LEU A 561 -10.18 18.29 -6.94
N LEU A 562 -9.29 18.74 -7.82
CA LEU A 562 -8.05 19.42 -7.43
C LEU A 562 -8.32 20.74 -6.69
N VAL A 563 -9.26 21.56 -7.17
CA VAL A 563 -9.65 22.81 -6.48
C VAL A 563 -10.26 22.50 -5.10
N ILE A 564 -11.15 21.51 -5.03
CA ILE A 564 -11.76 21.08 -3.76
C ILE A 564 -10.67 20.58 -2.81
N GLN A 565 -9.70 19.81 -3.30
CA GLN A 565 -8.59 19.32 -2.49
C GLN A 565 -7.77 20.47 -1.89
N GLN A 566 -7.45 21.48 -2.68
CA GLN A 566 -6.71 22.67 -2.22
C GLN A 566 -7.46 23.41 -1.11
N ILE A 567 -8.76 23.66 -1.29
CA ILE A 567 -9.56 24.39 -0.31
C ILE A 567 -9.81 23.54 0.95
N ALA A 568 -10.34 22.33 0.78
CA ALA A 568 -10.83 21.50 1.87
C ALA A 568 -9.70 20.85 2.67
N LEU A 569 -8.62 20.39 2.00
CA LEU A 569 -7.59 19.59 2.66
C LEU A 569 -6.34 20.39 3.01
N ILE A 570 -6.04 21.49 2.31
CA ILE A 570 -4.84 22.30 2.57
C ILE A 570 -5.19 23.60 3.31
N ALA A 571 -6.04 24.45 2.73
CA ALA A 571 -6.37 25.75 3.34
C ALA A 571 -7.20 25.61 4.62
N THR A 572 -8.24 24.77 4.60
CA THR A 572 -9.21 24.68 5.70
C THR A 572 -8.58 24.26 7.04
N PRO A 573 -7.74 23.21 7.14
CA PRO A 573 -7.09 22.86 8.40
C PRO A 573 -6.22 24.01 8.96
N ALA A 574 -5.43 24.65 8.09
CA ALA A 574 -4.57 25.77 8.48
C ALA A 574 -5.38 26.97 8.96
N LEU A 575 -6.42 27.37 8.21
CA LEU A 575 -7.31 28.49 8.57
C LEU A 575 -8.06 28.21 9.87
N MET A 576 -8.65 27.02 10.01
CA MET A 576 -9.37 26.60 11.20
C MET A 576 -8.46 26.64 12.44
N MET A 577 -7.28 26.03 12.36
CA MET A 577 -6.31 26.07 13.45
C MET A 577 -5.80 27.49 13.73
N GLY A 578 -5.56 28.29 12.70
CA GLY A 578 -5.17 29.70 12.84
C GLY A 578 -6.20 30.53 13.60
N VAL A 579 -7.48 30.35 13.31
CA VAL A 579 -8.58 31.04 13.99
C VAL A 579 -8.80 30.50 15.41
N MET A 580 -8.71 29.18 15.60
CA MET A 580 -9.02 28.55 16.88
C MET A 580 -7.90 28.68 17.91
N LEU A 581 -6.63 28.55 17.49
CA LEU A 581 -5.49 28.40 18.39
C LEU A 581 -4.66 29.68 18.58
N THR A 582 -4.86 30.71 17.75
CA THR A 582 -4.05 31.94 17.81
C THR A 582 -4.89 33.18 18.14
N THR A 583 -4.28 34.18 18.76
CA THR A 583 -4.95 35.46 19.07
C THR A 583 -4.97 36.44 17.89
N SER A 584 -4.11 36.24 16.87
CA SER A 584 -3.97 37.18 15.76
C SER A 584 -3.83 36.49 14.42
N VAL A 585 -4.98 36.21 13.78
CA VAL A 585 -5.07 35.69 12.41
C VAL A 585 -4.21 36.51 11.43
N ARG A 586 -4.24 37.84 11.56
CA ARG A 586 -3.45 38.74 10.72
C ARG A 586 -1.93 38.53 10.85
N ARG A 587 -1.42 38.24 12.05
CA ARG A 587 0.01 37.93 12.26
C ARG A 587 0.33 36.51 11.85
N THR A 588 -0.51 35.55 12.21
CA THR A 588 -0.39 34.14 11.83
C THR A 588 -0.25 33.99 10.33
N PHE A 589 -1.13 34.61 9.53
CA PHE A 589 -1.07 34.50 8.08
C PHE A 589 -0.28 35.64 7.40
N SER A 590 0.46 36.46 8.16
CA SER A 590 1.21 37.60 7.63
C SER A 590 0.42 38.46 6.61
N LEU A 591 -0.83 38.79 6.95
CA LEU A 591 -1.76 39.55 6.08
C LEU A 591 -1.48 41.05 6.12
N ARG A 592 -0.26 41.44 5.74
CA ARG A 592 0.15 42.84 5.61
C ARG A 592 0.23 43.20 4.14
N TRP A 593 -0.34 44.33 3.76
CA TRP A 593 -0.19 44.82 2.39
C TRP A 593 1.28 45.20 2.13
N PRO A 594 1.94 44.61 1.12
CA PRO A 594 3.34 44.92 0.81
C PRO A 594 3.45 46.25 0.04
N GLY A 595 4.64 46.86 0.04
CA GLY A 595 4.93 47.97 -0.87
C GLY A 595 4.96 47.51 -2.33
N THR A 596 4.56 48.38 -3.25
CA THR A 596 4.44 48.09 -4.70
C THR A 596 5.72 47.52 -5.31
N GLY A 597 6.89 48.01 -4.90
CA GLY A 597 8.17 47.47 -5.37
C GLY A 597 8.38 45.98 -5.02
N ARG A 598 7.90 45.51 -3.86
CA ARG A 598 8.02 44.09 -3.48
C ARG A 598 7.08 43.21 -4.29
N LEU A 599 5.90 43.71 -4.65
CA LEU A 599 4.97 43.02 -5.54
C LEU A 599 5.53 42.96 -6.97
N ALA A 600 6.12 44.06 -7.45
CA ALA A 600 6.74 44.09 -8.77
C ALA A 600 7.90 43.09 -8.87
N TRP A 601 8.80 43.06 -7.90
CA TRP A 601 9.88 42.07 -7.86
C TRP A 601 9.36 40.63 -7.78
N ALA A 602 8.35 40.38 -6.94
CA ALA A 602 7.73 39.06 -6.86
C ALA A 602 7.01 38.65 -8.16
N ALA A 603 6.54 39.60 -8.95
CA ALA A 603 5.93 39.34 -10.25
C ALA A 603 6.96 39.10 -11.37
N LEU A 604 8.14 39.74 -11.29
CA LEU A 604 9.19 39.60 -12.31
C LEU A 604 10.07 38.36 -12.09
N LEU A 605 10.35 38.01 -10.84
CA LEU A 605 11.26 36.90 -10.51
C LEU A 605 10.87 35.52 -11.11
N PRO A 606 9.58 35.13 -11.24
CA PRO A 606 9.20 33.87 -11.89
C PRO A 606 9.71 33.75 -13.33
N PHE A 607 9.77 34.85 -14.08
CA PHE A 607 10.26 34.84 -15.47
C PHE A 607 11.76 34.55 -15.57
N ALA A 608 12.53 34.88 -14.53
CA ALA A 608 13.94 34.52 -14.42
C ALA A 608 14.12 33.09 -13.89
N LEU A 609 13.33 32.67 -12.90
CA LEU A 609 13.51 31.35 -12.28
C LEU A 609 12.92 30.19 -13.08
N HIS A 610 11.81 30.40 -13.79
CA HIS A 610 11.12 29.34 -14.53
C HIS A 610 11.98 28.65 -15.61
N PRO A 611 12.73 29.38 -16.47
CA PRO A 611 13.64 28.73 -17.42
C PRO A 611 14.69 27.85 -16.74
N LEU A 612 15.27 28.33 -15.63
CA LEU A 612 16.30 27.63 -14.87
C LEU A 612 15.75 26.34 -14.23
N THR A 613 14.54 26.38 -13.69
CA THR A 613 13.92 25.23 -13.05
C THR A 613 13.44 24.18 -14.04
N VAL A 614 12.96 24.57 -15.22
CA VAL A 614 12.62 23.64 -16.31
C VAL A 614 13.87 22.91 -16.78
N GLU A 615 14.95 23.63 -17.08
CA GLU A 615 16.20 23.00 -17.52
C GLU A 615 16.84 22.11 -16.46
N LEU A 616 16.79 22.52 -15.19
CA LEU A 616 17.23 21.69 -14.07
C LEU A 616 16.41 20.39 -14.00
N GLN A 617 15.09 20.46 -14.14
CA GLN A 617 14.22 19.28 -14.11
C GLN A 617 14.52 18.34 -15.27
N MET A 618 14.63 18.85 -16.49
CA MET A 618 14.96 18.06 -17.68
C MET A 618 16.32 17.37 -17.52
N SER A 619 17.30 18.08 -16.97
CA SER A 619 18.64 17.54 -16.70
C SER A 619 18.66 16.47 -15.59
N LEU A 620 17.62 16.39 -14.76
CA LEU A 620 17.47 15.44 -13.66
C LEU A 620 16.44 14.32 -13.95
N VAL A 621 15.85 14.25 -15.14
CA VAL A 621 14.89 13.19 -15.50
C VAL A 621 15.50 11.79 -15.34
N TRP A 622 16.78 11.63 -15.66
CA TRP A 622 17.49 10.35 -15.48
C TRP A 622 17.61 9.93 -14.01
N PHE A 623 17.57 10.89 -13.08
CA PHE A 623 17.80 10.65 -11.66
C PHE A 623 16.52 10.23 -10.94
N PHE A 624 15.40 10.89 -11.24
CA PHE A 624 14.11 10.63 -10.59
C PHE A 624 13.39 9.42 -11.16
N PRO A 625 12.56 8.75 -10.33
CA PRO A 625 11.81 7.61 -10.80
C PRO A 625 10.73 8.02 -11.79
N LYS A 626 10.41 7.12 -12.71
CA LYS A 626 9.35 7.37 -13.70
C LYS A 626 8.03 7.67 -12.98
N PRO A 627 7.29 8.72 -13.42
CA PRO A 627 6.04 9.08 -12.77
C PRO A 627 5.00 7.94 -12.91
N PRO A 628 4.07 7.80 -11.95
CA PRO A 628 2.97 6.85 -12.06
C PRO A 628 2.16 7.10 -13.34
N PRO A 629 1.63 6.05 -13.99
CA PRO A 629 0.92 6.19 -15.28
C PRO A 629 -0.26 7.17 -15.22
N GLY A 630 -0.97 7.28 -14.09
CA GLY A 630 -2.07 8.25 -13.91
C GLY A 630 -1.63 9.73 -13.87
N LEU A 631 -0.36 10.02 -13.57
CA LEU A 631 0.16 11.39 -13.60
C LEU A 631 0.30 11.88 -15.04
N ALA A 632 0.76 11.02 -15.95
CA ALA A 632 0.88 11.35 -17.37
C ALA A 632 -0.49 11.71 -17.97
N GLU A 633 -1.53 10.94 -17.63
CA GLU A 633 -2.92 11.25 -18.02
C GLU A 633 -3.36 12.62 -17.48
N THR A 634 -3.06 12.92 -16.20
CA THR A 634 -3.40 14.22 -15.59
C THR A 634 -2.65 15.39 -16.26
N MET A 635 -1.38 15.20 -16.61
CA MET A 635 -0.59 16.20 -17.34
C MET A 635 -1.11 16.39 -18.77
N GLN A 636 -1.52 15.32 -19.45
CA GLN A 636 -2.15 15.39 -20.76
C GLN A 636 -3.49 16.14 -20.71
N LEU A 637 -4.31 15.90 -19.67
CA LEU A 637 -5.55 16.63 -19.44
C LEU A 637 -5.33 18.13 -19.22
N MET A 638 -4.24 18.50 -18.51
CA MET A 638 -3.82 19.89 -18.34
C MET A 638 -3.45 20.55 -19.68
N SER A 639 -2.71 19.83 -20.53
CA SER A 639 -2.25 20.31 -21.84
C SER A 639 -3.32 20.28 -22.93
N SER A 640 -4.45 19.58 -22.71
CA SER A 640 -5.51 19.44 -23.72
C SER A 640 -6.28 20.74 -23.99
N ASP A 641 -6.59 20.98 -25.26
CA ASP A 641 -7.45 22.10 -25.70
C ASP A 641 -8.92 21.91 -25.31
N ASN A 642 -9.32 20.69 -24.97
CA ASN A 642 -10.68 20.37 -24.53
C ASN A 642 -11.04 20.96 -23.15
N GLN A 643 -10.07 21.44 -22.37
CA GLN A 643 -10.31 22.05 -21.07
C GLN A 643 -10.14 23.58 -21.12
N PRO A 644 -11.10 24.37 -20.62
CA PRO A 644 -11.00 25.81 -20.67
C PRO A 644 -9.82 26.32 -19.85
N LEU A 645 -9.01 27.20 -20.44
CA LEU A 645 -7.75 27.68 -19.84
C LEU A 645 -7.96 28.29 -18.45
N TRP A 646 -9.04 29.04 -18.23
CA TRP A 646 -9.34 29.66 -16.94
C TRP A 646 -9.50 28.62 -15.82
N LEU A 647 -10.06 27.45 -16.12
CA LEU A 647 -10.27 26.39 -15.12
C LEU A 647 -8.95 25.69 -14.80
N VAL A 648 -8.10 25.46 -15.80
CA VAL A 648 -6.76 24.90 -15.59
C VAL A 648 -5.89 25.86 -14.79
N LEU A 649 -5.94 27.17 -15.08
CA LEU A 649 -5.26 28.19 -14.28
C LEU A 649 -5.83 28.27 -12.85
N LEU A 650 -7.14 28.11 -12.68
CA LEU A 650 -7.75 28.05 -11.35
C LEU A 650 -7.23 26.84 -10.56
N ALA A 651 -7.19 25.65 -11.17
CA ALA A 651 -6.81 24.41 -10.52
C ALA A 651 -5.30 24.28 -10.22
N PHE A 652 -4.44 24.70 -11.15
CA PHE A 652 -2.99 24.51 -11.05
C PHE A 652 -2.19 25.76 -10.69
N ALA A 653 -2.75 26.98 -10.86
CA ALA A 653 -2.05 28.21 -10.52
C ALA A 653 -2.69 28.94 -9.33
N ALA A 654 -3.96 29.35 -9.45
CA ALA A 654 -4.58 30.21 -8.44
C ALA A 654 -4.90 29.50 -7.12
N ALA A 655 -5.55 28.33 -7.17
CA ALA A 655 -5.90 27.59 -5.97
C ALA A 655 -4.66 27.17 -5.15
N PRO A 656 -3.60 26.58 -5.74
CA PRO A 656 -2.35 26.28 -5.03
C PRO A 656 -1.68 27.54 -4.48
N ALA A 657 -1.53 28.59 -5.31
CA ALA A 657 -0.89 29.83 -4.89
C ALA A 657 -1.55 30.49 -3.67
N ILE A 658 -2.86 30.31 -3.48
CA ILE A 658 -3.57 30.83 -2.32
C ILE A 658 -3.51 29.84 -1.15
N CYS A 659 -3.94 28.59 -1.39
CA CYS A 659 -4.16 27.60 -0.33
C CYS A 659 -2.85 27.14 0.30
N GLU A 660 -1.83 26.90 -0.52
CA GLU A 660 -0.53 26.43 -0.05
C GLU A 660 0.24 27.56 0.64
N GLU A 661 0.17 28.80 0.13
CA GLU A 661 0.80 29.94 0.82
C GLU A 661 0.17 30.22 2.18
N LEU A 662 -1.15 30.05 2.33
CA LEU A 662 -1.83 30.14 3.64
C LEU A 662 -1.34 29.05 4.60
N ALA A 663 -1.25 27.80 4.15
CA ALA A 663 -0.85 26.68 4.99
C ALA A 663 0.64 26.72 5.36
N PHE A 664 1.52 26.89 4.37
CA PHE A 664 2.96 26.74 4.56
C PHE A 664 3.66 28.03 4.99
N ARG A 665 3.33 29.19 4.38
CA ARG A 665 4.00 30.49 4.68
C ARG A 665 3.25 31.26 5.74
N GLY A 666 1.92 31.18 5.73
CA GLY A 666 1.08 31.69 6.80
C GLY A 666 1.27 30.86 8.05
N PHE A 667 0.58 29.72 8.16
CA PHE A 667 0.50 28.99 9.42
C PHE A 667 1.82 28.31 9.85
N LEU A 668 2.37 27.40 9.02
CA LEU A 668 3.52 26.58 9.39
C LEU A 668 4.80 27.41 9.64
N LEU A 669 5.20 28.25 8.68
CA LEU A 669 6.42 29.07 8.77
C LEU A 669 6.36 30.05 9.96
N SER A 670 5.20 30.63 10.25
CA SER A 670 5.03 31.51 11.41
C SER A 670 5.26 30.78 12.74
N GLY A 671 4.85 29.51 12.82
CA GLY A 671 5.10 28.67 14.00
C GLY A 671 6.57 28.27 14.15
N LEU A 672 7.21 27.90 13.05
CA LEU A 672 8.63 27.50 13.03
C LEU A 672 9.57 28.67 13.37
N LYS A 673 9.24 29.89 12.94
CA LYS A 673 10.07 31.08 13.14
C LYS A 673 10.16 31.54 14.61
N ARG A 674 9.23 31.14 15.47
CA ARG A 674 9.12 31.65 16.85
C ARG A 674 10.31 31.31 17.74
N ARG A 675 10.88 30.11 17.60
CA ARG A 675 11.97 29.60 18.47
C ARG A 675 13.23 29.18 17.70
N GLY A 676 13.19 29.20 16.36
CA GLY A 676 14.26 28.70 15.50
C GLY A 676 15.00 29.80 14.75
N LYS A 677 16.19 29.44 14.24
CA LYS A 677 16.90 30.27 13.25
C LYS A 677 16.00 30.40 12.01
N VAL A 678 15.81 31.63 11.52
CA VAL A 678 14.91 31.93 10.38
C VAL A 678 15.21 31.05 9.16
N GLY A 679 16.49 30.79 8.86
CA GLY A 679 16.88 29.91 7.76
C GLY A 679 16.40 28.46 7.93
N VAL A 680 16.44 27.92 9.15
CA VAL A 680 15.93 26.58 9.47
C VAL A 680 14.41 26.53 9.34
N ALA A 681 13.72 27.59 9.77
CA ALA A 681 12.26 27.68 9.61
C ALA A 681 11.85 27.71 8.12
N ILE A 682 12.59 28.45 7.28
CA ILE A 682 12.39 28.44 5.82
C ILE A 682 12.64 27.04 5.27
N ALA A 683 13.76 26.40 5.61
CA ALA A 683 14.11 25.07 5.10
C ALA A 683 13.05 24.01 5.47
N LEU A 684 12.60 23.97 6.73
CA LEU A 684 11.59 23.02 7.20
C LEU A 684 10.22 23.26 6.57
N SER A 685 9.78 24.52 6.46
CA SER A 685 8.52 24.88 5.78
C SER A 685 8.57 24.50 4.29
N SER A 686 9.71 24.70 3.64
CA SER A 686 9.92 24.38 2.22
C SER A 686 9.95 22.88 1.96
N LEU A 687 10.59 22.12 2.86
CA LEU A 687 10.59 20.65 2.78
C LEU A 687 9.17 20.09 2.99
N ALA A 688 8.43 20.60 3.97
CA ALA A 688 7.03 20.23 4.19
C ALA A 688 6.15 20.54 2.96
N PHE A 689 6.38 21.70 2.34
CA PHE A 689 5.74 22.09 1.08
C PHE A 689 6.10 21.15 -0.07
N GLY A 690 7.32 20.64 -0.14
CA GLY A 690 7.71 19.60 -1.08
C GLY A 690 6.97 18.28 -0.81
N ILE A 691 7.05 17.77 0.42
CA ILE A 691 6.56 16.42 0.81
C ILE A 691 5.09 16.20 0.46
N ILE A 692 4.25 17.24 0.57
CA ILE A 692 2.81 17.14 0.29
C ILE A 692 2.49 16.70 -1.15
N HIS A 693 3.42 16.84 -2.09
CA HIS A 693 3.26 16.45 -3.48
C HIS A 693 3.43 14.94 -3.73
N MET A 694 4.03 14.19 -2.79
CA MET A 694 4.21 12.72 -2.81
C MET A 694 5.01 12.12 -3.98
N ILE A 695 5.36 12.90 -5.00
CA ILE A 695 6.14 12.47 -6.16
C ILE A 695 7.57 12.99 -6.00
N PRO A 696 8.60 12.13 -5.97
CA PRO A 696 9.99 12.54 -5.70
C PRO A 696 10.48 13.76 -6.48
N GLN A 697 10.24 13.79 -7.79
CA GLN A 697 10.63 14.92 -8.64
C GLN A 697 9.92 16.22 -8.25
N GLN A 698 8.61 16.16 -7.96
CA GLN A 698 7.85 17.32 -7.49
C GLN A 698 8.26 17.73 -6.08
N VAL A 699 8.52 16.78 -5.17
CA VAL A 699 9.00 17.07 -3.81
C VAL A 699 10.27 17.91 -3.86
N PHE A 700 11.24 17.50 -4.69
CA PHE A 700 12.49 18.24 -4.89
C PHE A 700 12.25 19.64 -5.45
N ASN A 701 11.52 19.75 -6.56
CA ASN A 701 11.26 21.02 -7.22
C ASN A 701 10.46 21.99 -6.34
N ALA A 702 9.36 21.52 -5.75
CA ALA A 702 8.54 22.31 -4.84
C ALA A 702 9.32 22.74 -3.60
N ALA A 703 10.21 21.91 -3.05
CA ALA A 703 11.06 22.32 -1.94
C ALA A 703 12.02 23.47 -2.33
N LEU A 704 12.62 23.44 -3.52
CA LEU A 704 13.47 24.54 -4.01
C LEU A 704 12.68 25.84 -4.20
N LEU A 705 11.54 25.75 -4.89
CA LEU A 705 10.61 26.88 -5.03
C LEU A 705 10.18 27.40 -3.65
N GLY A 706 10.00 26.47 -2.72
CA GLY A 706 9.56 26.77 -1.39
C GLY A 706 10.53 27.61 -0.57
N ILE A 707 11.84 27.44 -0.80
CA ILE A 707 12.89 28.25 -0.17
C ILE A 707 12.76 29.69 -0.65
N VAL A 708 12.54 29.90 -1.96
CA VAL A 708 12.32 31.22 -2.57
C VAL A 708 11.08 31.87 -1.96
N LEU A 709 9.94 31.16 -1.95
CA LEU A 709 8.69 31.65 -1.37
C LEU A 709 8.82 31.98 0.12
N GLY A 710 9.49 31.13 0.89
CA GLY A 710 9.77 31.36 2.30
C GLY A 710 10.63 32.61 2.53
N ALA A 711 11.65 32.82 1.70
CA ALA A 711 12.49 34.02 1.75
C ALA A 711 11.72 35.28 1.37
N ILE A 712 10.87 35.22 0.33
CA ILE A 712 9.99 36.33 -0.08
C ILE A 712 9.04 36.69 1.07
N CYS A 713 8.36 35.72 1.67
CA CYS A 713 7.43 35.94 2.77
C CYS A 713 8.13 36.61 3.97
N VAL A 714 9.30 36.08 4.38
CA VAL A 714 10.05 36.61 5.52
C VAL A 714 10.56 38.04 5.26
N ARG A 715 11.11 38.32 4.07
CA ARG A 715 11.64 39.65 3.72
C ARG A 715 10.53 40.67 3.53
N SER A 716 9.44 40.29 2.87
CA SER A 716 8.32 41.19 2.62
C SER A 716 7.42 41.36 3.85
N ARG A 717 7.50 40.45 4.83
CA ARG A 717 6.59 40.33 5.99
C ARG A 717 5.13 40.22 5.55
N SER A 718 4.90 39.59 4.41
CA SER A 718 3.60 39.47 3.74
C SER A 718 3.54 38.17 2.94
N ILE A 719 2.38 37.51 2.92
CA ILE A 719 2.16 36.35 2.02
C ILE A 719 1.80 36.76 0.60
N PHE A 720 1.30 37.98 0.37
CA PHE A 720 0.82 38.40 -0.96
C PHE A 720 1.88 38.38 -2.05
N PRO A 721 3.13 38.83 -1.81
CA PRO A 721 4.19 38.69 -2.82
C PRO A 721 4.48 37.21 -3.13
N GLY A 722 4.43 36.32 -2.14
CA GLY A 722 4.54 34.88 -2.36
C GLY A 722 3.41 34.33 -3.23
N MET A 723 2.16 34.72 -2.95
CA MET A 723 0.99 34.33 -3.75
C MET A 723 1.10 34.79 -5.21
N VAL A 724 1.53 36.03 -5.45
CA VAL A 724 1.73 36.57 -6.81
C VAL A 724 2.83 35.81 -7.55
N PHE A 725 3.97 35.62 -6.89
CA PHE A 725 5.09 34.85 -7.45
C PHE A 725 4.64 33.42 -7.80
N HIS A 726 3.97 32.73 -6.88
CA HIS A 726 3.53 31.35 -7.05
C HIS A 726 2.51 31.22 -8.18
N PHE A 727 1.52 32.11 -8.22
CA PHE A 727 0.52 32.14 -9.28
C PHE A 727 1.16 32.32 -10.66
N LEU A 728 2.06 33.30 -10.81
CA LEU A 728 2.73 33.56 -12.09
C LEU A 728 3.67 32.43 -12.48
N TYR A 729 4.41 31.87 -11.53
CA TYR A 729 5.29 30.72 -11.78
C TYR A 729 4.49 29.50 -12.29
N ASN A 730 3.38 29.16 -11.65
CA ASN A 730 2.53 28.05 -12.10
C ASN A 730 1.80 28.38 -13.40
N THR A 731 1.44 29.64 -13.64
CA THR A 731 0.90 30.08 -14.93
C THR A 731 1.90 29.85 -16.05
N LEU A 732 3.17 30.21 -15.85
CA LEU A 732 4.24 29.92 -16.80
C LEU A 732 4.39 28.42 -17.06
N ALA A 733 4.30 27.59 -16.01
CA ALA A 733 4.36 26.13 -16.15
C ALA A 733 3.19 25.56 -16.98
N VAL A 734 1.97 26.03 -16.74
CA VAL A 734 0.78 25.64 -17.51
C VAL A 734 0.91 26.08 -18.98
N LEU A 735 1.34 27.31 -19.23
CA LEU A 735 1.53 27.82 -20.58
C LEU A 735 2.64 27.06 -21.33
N HIS A 736 3.75 26.75 -20.64
CA HIS A 736 4.83 25.94 -21.20
C HIS A 736 4.34 24.55 -21.61
N GLY A 737 3.48 23.92 -20.80
CA GLY A 737 2.88 22.62 -21.11
C GLY A 737 1.82 22.64 -22.22
N ARG A 738 1.10 23.76 -22.40
CA ARG A 738 0.06 23.90 -23.45
C ARG A 738 0.61 24.31 -24.81
N VAL A 739 1.52 25.29 -24.81
CA VAL A 739 2.02 25.92 -26.04
C VAL A 739 3.31 25.24 -26.52
N GLY A 740 3.96 24.43 -25.66
CA GLY A 740 5.24 23.77 -25.90
C GLY A 740 5.43 23.22 -27.31
N GLY A 741 4.56 22.31 -27.74
CA GLY A 741 4.67 21.67 -29.06
C GLY A 741 4.20 22.49 -30.25
N GLN A 742 3.74 23.74 -30.03
CA GLN A 742 3.28 24.65 -31.08
C GLN A 742 4.30 25.77 -31.37
N VAL A 743 5.39 25.85 -30.60
CA VAL A 743 6.42 26.88 -30.79
C VAL A 743 7.30 26.51 -32.00
N PRO A 744 7.49 27.39 -33.00
CA PRO A 744 8.42 27.12 -34.10
C PRO A 744 9.87 27.16 -33.62
N ASP A 745 10.72 26.26 -34.14
CA ASP A 745 12.18 26.27 -33.90
C ASP A 745 12.90 27.42 -34.64
N ASP A 746 12.22 28.10 -35.55
CA ASP A 746 12.75 29.18 -36.38
C ASP A 746 12.19 30.57 -36.01
N GLY A 747 12.81 31.62 -36.55
CA GLY A 747 12.39 33.00 -36.33
C GLY A 747 12.67 33.52 -34.91
N PHE A 748 11.79 34.39 -34.41
CA PHE A 748 11.97 35.07 -33.10
C PHE A 748 11.97 34.09 -31.92
N PHE A 749 11.15 33.04 -31.97
CA PHE A 749 11.04 32.07 -30.87
C PHE A 749 12.25 31.13 -30.79
N GLY A 750 12.89 30.80 -31.91
CA GLY A 750 14.13 30.02 -31.96
C GLY A 750 15.34 30.66 -31.25
N TRP A 751 15.28 31.95 -30.94
CA TRP A 751 16.29 32.62 -30.08
C TRP A 751 16.13 32.31 -28.59
N PHE A 752 14.95 31.86 -28.18
CA PHE A 752 14.60 31.63 -26.78
C PHE A 752 14.35 30.16 -26.46
N PHE A 753 13.88 29.40 -27.46
CA PHE A 753 13.45 28.03 -27.30
C PHE A 753 14.05 27.10 -28.36
N ARG A 754 14.20 25.83 -28.01
CA ARG A 754 14.54 24.72 -28.91
C ARG A 754 13.75 23.48 -28.55
N HIS A 755 13.42 22.63 -29.52
CA HIS A 755 12.89 21.30 -29.24
C HIS A 755 14.00 20.27 -29.04
N GLU A 756 13.83 19.39 -28.05
CA GLU A 756 14.66 18.19 -27.92
C GLU A 756 14.28 17.17 -29.01
N ALA A 757 15.26 16.48 -29.59
CA ALA A 757 14.95 15.44 -30.57
C ALA A 757 14.26 14.25 -29.89
N SER A 758 13.03 13.91 -30.32
CA SER A 758 12.33 12.73 -29.81
C SER A 758 12.98 11.44 -30.32
N SER A 759 13.09 10.44 -29.44
CA SER A 759 13.50 9.08 -29.83
C SER A 759 12.43 8.31 -30.61
N VAL A 760 11.19 8.84 -30.64
CA VAL A 760 10.05 8.28 -31.38
C VAL A 760 9.81 9.14 -32.62
N ALA A 761 9.93 8.52 -33.80
CA ALA A 761 9.72 9.21 -35.06
C ALA A 761 8.28 9.77 -35.15
N GLY A 762 8.14 11.09 -35.27
CA GLY A 762 6.86 11.78 -35.41
C GLY A 762 6.33 12.46 -34.14
N GLU A 763 7.00 12.32 -32.99
CA GLU A 763 6.66 13.09 -31.78
C GLU A 763 7.50 14.37 -31.68
N VAL A 764 6.85 15.49 -31.39
CA VAL A 764 7.51 16.75 -31.04
C VAL A 764 8.12 16.57 -29.64
N GLY A 765 9.44 16.67 -29.53
CA GLY A 765 10.11 16.51 -28.23
C GLY A 765 9.85 17.69 -27.28
N ALA A 766 10.37 17.61 -26.05
CA ALA A 766 10.10 18.62 -25.04
C ALA A 766 10.68 20.00 -25.43
N LEU A 767 9.91 21.07 -25.17
CA LEU A 767 10.37 22.45 -25.33
C LEU A 767 11.43 22.78 -24.27
N ARG A 768 12.59 23.25 -24.70
CA ARG A 768 13.76 23.63 -23.88
C ARG A 768 14.13 25.09 -24.10
N TYR A 769 14.84 25.68 -23.15
CA TYR A 769 15.28 27.08 -23.19
C TYR A 769 16.70 27.21 -23.74
N GLU A 770 16.95 28.22 -24.57
CA GLU A 770 18.27 28.52 -25.15
C GLU A 770 19.32 28.90 -24.09
N PRO A 771 20.60 28.48 -24.22
CA PRO A 771 21.62 28.71 -23.19
C PRO A 771 21.86 30.19 -22.90
N VAL A 772 21.71 31.05 -23.91
CA VAL A 772 21.84 32.51 -23.77
C VAL A 772 20.76 33.04 -22.82
N LEU A 773 19.52 32.57 -22.96
CA LEU A 773 18.43 32.95 -22.07
C LEU A 773 18.66 32.44 -20.64
N LEU A 774 19.27 31.26 -20.48
CA LEU A 774 19.64 30.74 -19.15
C LEU A 774 20.73 31.60 -18.48
N CYS A 775 21.70 32.11 -19.24
CA CYS A 775 22.70 33.05 -18.71
C CYS A 775 22.03 34.36 -18.24
N ILE A 776 21.13 34.93 -19.05
CA ILE A 776 20.40 36.16 -18.69
C ILE A 776 19.53 35.92 -17.47
N ALA A 777 18.77 34.82 -17.45
CA ALA A 777 17.93 34.40 -16.34
C ALA A 777 18.74 34.21 -15.04
N SER A 778 19.93 33.63 -15.12
CA SER A 778 20.83 33.45 -13.98
C SER A 778 21.32 34.78 -13.43
N LEU A 779 21.75 35.70 -14.30
CA LEU A 779 22.18 37.05 -13.90
C LEU A 779 21.03 37.84 -13.27
N ALA A 780 19.83 37.74 -13.85
CA ALA A 780 18.62 38.39 -13.33
C ALA A 780 18.15 37.80 -11.99
N ALA A 781 18.37 36.52 -11.73
CA ALA A 781 18.00 35.88 -10.47
C ALA A 781 18.98 36.19 -9.32
N ILE A 782 20.25 36.50 -9.64
CA ILE A 782 21.28 36.88 -8.67
C ILE A 782 21.17 38.36 -8.27
N SER A 783 20.80 39.22 -9.23
CA SER A 783 20.62 40.66 -9.05
C SER A 783 19.39 40.98 -8.20
#